data_AF-A0A9D6ZEG4-F1
#
_entry.id   AF-A0A9D6ZEG4-F1
#
_cell.length_a   1.000
_cell.length_b   1.000
_cell.length_c   1.000
_cell.angle_alpha   90.00
_cell.angle_beta   90.00
_cell.angle_gamma   90.00
#
_symmetry.space_group_name_H-M   'P 1'
#
loop_
_entity.id
_entity.type
_entity.pdbx_description
1 polymer ?
#
loop_
_entity_poly.entity_id
_entity_poly.type
_entity_poly.pdbx_seq_one_letter_code
_entity_poly.pdbx_strand_id
1 'polypeptide(L)'
;MMVTDRRAAARKLLEMWRPGDYAFLGEGCSGVVFHDGKLVFKVHLARQPNFHPESDTLAYLHSRLGDFANRKHFAPLAALDLVDGVWVLSYPFEHGTPVDAFLEDELVSFLAECWETKVIFRNIPTDNFVRRVDGSLLLVDYEPERFTDELFANMIARAHIHLCHGHLPPDRLFKLRRAAINNLDLPELDGIEEFARHVFDEVLRRQCRDVTLPPSATGAESTTWPRRPVTLLIKCCRQDAVGLYACVTHLVRQLEGPDLFGEKLLVVDDCRTQGFVRQFQDADQTELFEAGLARLGAERVVDRIVRCGPDVARAVNRRWFGLDVEHTHTTAGAPVVPHLHGIDCAEFERILQFDVDVMIGRHDRRHSFLADMQAALDAHPQALSVAFGIKHAGSSGFQQYFGFDPPSFVPEVRACLLDRSRLLRQAPLPNSASPDGLALTWYRSAERLQAERGLVSLRGGDFRSFFVHPQNYRKGDPYVWLTILDRVEQLAMPAGQDDEPELQASFPEWCRPKRGEDLVVVSLLPPEDCIIHARRLLASLLSQTDRGWGLVLIDNHSEGALSPELRDLVAPISARTTLLCNRLREPSLAVTERAVRHFVDNPDSFVLLLDGSSALLGNTVIASLKADLANYGADFALGKEWRIRGLGLHVVDFLHPRREGNGLDRGFQCFRRRLLNALGPYDFRYRRAETVVGNEFVKMSRQYEWLPDHRHLGLAVPLVEVSRNPIRTDHVNCMPSRVEPGRAAAFWSHAVALPSREGAVIPAGRKRFRTSLDRVEIDITYACNLHCRSCNRSCSQAPTSEMMSLDQVKTFLDEARELQRAFALVNILGGEPTLHPHFAEIVREISRAFPPGGPTTIQITSNGTSEALAVLDRVVLPPNAFVDRASFKTGPVVDYFAPFNDAPMDDPRFRDADFGAGCWVTAYCGFGLNRRGYYACSAAGGIDRVLGLGLGHPNLADFDEAKARFQRARLCRYCGNFKHYAEAMGDFIPRSERAPYVDGICSPSWRQAYASYRAREADVDGRREVEP
;
A
#
# COMPACT_ATOMS: atom_id res chain seq x y z
N MET A 1 41.28 19.93 56.45
CA MET A 1 41.06 20.14 57.89
C MET A 1 39.64 19.69 58.19
N MET A 2 39.40 18.72 59.08
CA MET A 2 38.04 18.36 59.49
C MET A 2 37.38 19.59 60.13
N VAL A 3 36.34 20.12 59.51
CA VAL A 3 35.47 21.11 60.17
C VAL A 3 34.66 20.32 61.18
N THR A 4 35.06 20.35 62.46
CA THR A 4 34.44 19.58 63.56
C THR A 4 33.01 20.02 63.87
N ASP A 5 32.61 21.22 63.44
CA ASP A 5 31.23 21.71 63.48
C ASP A 5 30.86 22.39 62.15
N ARG A 6 30.40 21.58 61.18
CA ARG A 6 30.00 22.06 59.84
C ARG A 6 28.81 23.02 59.91
N ARG A 7 27.92 22.84 60.88
CA ARG A 7 26.74 23.70 61.07
C ARG A 7 27.16 25.10 61.47
N ALA A 8 28.05 25.23 62.46
CA ALA A 8 28.58 26.54 62.85
C ALA A 8 29.38 27.20 61.72
N ALA A 9 30.20 26.43 60.99
CA ALA A 9 30.96 26.95 59.85
C ALA A 9 30.07 27.45 58.71
N ALA A 10 29.05 26.67 58.34
CA ALA A 10 28.06 27.04 57.32
C ALA A 10 27.30 28.30 57.72
N ARG A 11 26.85 28.40 58.98
CA ARG A 11 26.15 29.58 59.49
C ARG A 11 27.03 30.83 59.44
N LYS A 12 28.28 30.73 59.90
CA LYS A 12 29.24 31.84 59.85
C LYS A 12 29.49 32.31 58.43
N LEU A 13 29.61 31.38 57.48
CA LEU A 13 29.80 31.70 56.07
C LEU A 13 28.58 32.43 55.50
N LEU A 14 27.36 31.99 55.82
CA LEU A 14 26.14 32.68 55.42
C LEU A 14 26.03 34.07 56.04
N GLU A 15 26.29 34.23 57.34
CA GLU A 15 26.26 35.53 58.03
C GLU A 15 27.30 36.52 57.47
N MET A 16 28.47 36.03 57.05
CA MET A 16 29.50 36.83 56.39
C MET A 16 29.09 37.27 54.97
N TRP A 17 28.49 36.36 54.21
CA TRP A 17 28.07 36.62 52.83
C TRP A 17 26.83 37.52 52.76
N ARG A 18 25.85 37.23 53.62
CA ARG A 18 24.57 37.91 53.69
C ARG A 18 24.10 37.95 55.15
N PRO A 19 24.18 39.10 55.84
CA PRO A 19 23.68 39.21 57.20
C PRO A 19 22.16 38.92 57.27
N GLY A 20 21.75 38.04 58.18
CA GLY A 20 20.34 37.66 58.37
C GLY A 20 20.15 36.59 59.44
N ASP A 21 18.90 36.34 59.81
CA ASP A 21 18.53 35.29 60.75
C ASP A 21 18.34 33.96 60.02
N TYR A 22 19.30 33.06 60.18
CA TYR A 22 19.28 31.73 59.57
C TYR A 22 18.79 30.66 60.54
N ALA A 23 17.64 30.07 60.23
CA ALA A 23 17.11 28.88 60.89
C ALA A 23 17.65 27.61 60.22
N PHE A 24 18.03 26.62 61.02
CA PHE A 24 18.61 25.37 60.52
C PHE A 24 17.52 24.42 60.04
N LEU A 25 17.68 23.86 58.83
CA LEU A 25 16.77 22.88 58.25
C LEU A 25 17.28 21.45 58.33
N GLY A 26 18.58 21.25 58.13
CA GLY A 26 19.16 19.92 58.07
C GLY A 26 20.62 19.92 57.65
N GLU A 27 21.27 18.76 57.81
CA GLU A 27 22.66 18.56 57.45
C GLU A 27 22.83 17.17 56.82
N GLY A 28 23.34 17.12 55.59
CA GLY A 28 23.58 15.90 54.82
C GLY A 28 25.08 15.64 54.58
N CYS A 29 25.40 14.65 53.74
CA CYS A 29 26.79 14.35 53.39
C CYS A 29 27.47 15.45 52.57
N SER A 30 26.73 16.12 51.68
CA SER A 30 27.24 17.12 50.74
C SER A 30 27.14 18.57 51.23
N GLY A 31 26.28 18.87 52.21
CA GLY A 31 26.11 20.24 52.68
C GLY A 31 25.20 20.42 53.90
N VAL A 32 25.10 21.67 54.35
CA VAL A 32 24.28 22.12 55.48
C VAL A 32 23.24 23.12 54.98
N VAL A 33 21.98 22.97 55.40
CA VAL A 33 20.85 23.72 54.86
C VAL A 33 20.24 24.64 55.93
N PHE A 34 20.03 25.91 55.57
CA PHE A 34 19.36 26.93 56.38
C PHE A 34 18.23 27.61 55.60
N HIS A 35 17.33 28.31 56.29
CA HIS A 35 16.42 29.28 55.65
C HIS A 35 16.36 30.60 56.43
N ASP A 36 16.02 31.69 55.76
CA ASP A 36 15.74 33.01 56.37
C ASP A 36 14.24 33.32 56.46
N GLY A 37 13.39 32.34 56.13
CA GLY A 37 11.93 32.47 56.07
C GLY A 37 11.41 32.91 54.70
N LYS A 38 12.30 33.24 53.76
CA LYS A 38 11.98 33.54 52.34
C LYS A 38 12.72 32.62 51.38
N LEU A 39 14.00 32.35 51.64
CA LEU A 39 14.88 31.50 50.83
C LEU A 39 15.49 30.41 51.69
N VAL A 40 15.71 29.25 51.06
CA VAL A 40 16.60 28.19 51.52
C VAL A 40 18.01 28.46 51.01
N PHE A 41 19.00 28.11 51.82
CA PHE A 41 20.42 28.20 51.52
C PHE A 41 21.08 26.86 51.82
N LYS A 42 21.48 26.12 50.79
CA LYS A 42 22.27 24.89 50.90
C LYS A 42 23.75 25.25 50.71
N VAL A 43 24.50 25.21 51.81
CA VAL A 43 25.95 25.46 51.84
C VAL A 43 26.67 24.14 51.61
N HIS A 44 27.40 24.00 50.50
CA HIS A 44 28.06 22.76 50.09
C HIS A 44 29.37 22.48 50.86
N LEU A 45 29.23 22.21 52.16
CA LEU A 45 30.30 21.80 53.07
C LEU A 45 30.24 20.30 53.34
N ALA A 46 31.02 19.52 52.59
CA ALA A 46 30.98 18.07 52.67
C ALA A 46 31.55 17.48 53.97
N ARG A 47 31.02 16.32 54.38
CA ARG A 47 31.38 15.64 55.63
C ARG A 47 32.74 14.95 55.59
N GLN A 48 33.17 14.52 54.40
CA GLN A 48 34.43 13.79 54.21
C GLN A 48 35.39 14.59 53.31
N PRO A 49 36.70 14.63 53.62
CA PRO A 49 37.68 15.38 52.82
C PRO A 49 37.80 14.94 51.36
N ASN A 50 37.43 13.68 51.06
CA ASN A 50 37.48 13.12 49.70
C ASN A 50 36.12 13.19 48.98
N PHE A 51 35.10 13.74 49.65
CA PHE A 51 33.76 13.92 49.10
C PHE A 51 33.58 15.39 48.76
N HIS A 52 34.33 15.93 47.80
CA HIS A 52 33.92 17.19 47.20
C HIS A 52 32.71 16.87 46.31
N PRO A 53 31.56 17.56 46.39
CA PRO A 53 30.62 17.52 45.28
C PRO A 53 31.46 17.89 44.06
N GLU A 54 31.66 16.94 43.15
CA GLU A 54 32.59 17.08 42.04
C GLU A 54 32.34 18.44 41.40
N SER A 55 33.40 19.24 41.18
CA SER A 55 33.27 20.58 40.57
C SER A 55 32.36 20.55 39.34
N ASP A 56 32.35 19.42 38.64
CA ASP A 56 31.57 19.12 37.46
C ASP A 56 30.05 19.02 37.73
N THR A 57 29.61 18.47 38.86
CA THR A 57 28.17 18.39 39.23
C THR A 57 27.60 19.76 39.56
N LEU A 58 28.34 20.56 40.33
CA LEU A 58 27.91 21.93 40.66
C LEU A 58 28.03 22.86 39.46
N ALA A 59 29.05 22.69 38.60
CA ALA A 59 29.13 23.41 37.33
C ALA A 59 28.00 23.02 36.37
N TYR A 60 27.63 21.74 36.32
CA TYR A 60 26.48 21.27 35.55
C TYR A 60 25.17 21.86 36.08
N LEU A 61 24.95 21.82 37.40
CA LEU A 61 23.80 22.47 38.05
C LEU A 61 23.76 23.97 37.74
N HIS A 62 24.90 24.67 37.83
CA HIS A 62 25.02 26.08 37.48
C HIS A 62 24.54 26.36 36.05
N SER A 63 24.94 25.52 35.09
CA SER A 63 24.51 25.64 33.68
C SER A 63 23.02 25.38 33.44
N ARG A 64 22.30 24.80 34.40
CA ARG A 64 20.92 24.31 34.27
C ARG A 64 19.93 24.98 35.24
N LEU A 65 20.35 26.04 35.96
CA LEU A 65 19.50 26.71 36.96
C LEU A 65 18.12 27.11 36.41
N GLY A 66 18.08 27.59 35.15
CA GLY A 66 16.85 28.01 34.49
C GLY A 66 15.89 26.87 34.13
N ASP A 67 16.36 25.62 34.00
CA ASP A 67 15.54 24.48 33.56
C ASP A 67 14.52 24.05 34.63
N PHE A 68 14.76 24.41 35.89
CA PHE A 68 13.92 24.11 37.06
C PHE A 68 12.82 25.17 37.31
N ALA A 69 12.76 26.24 36.52
CA ALA A 69 11.73 27.26 36.67
C ALA A 69 10.34 26.76 36.23
N ASN A 70 9.29 27.16 36.94
CA ASN A 70 7.88 26.82 36.64
C ASN A 70 7.61 25.30 36.59
N ARG A 71 8.25 24.57 37.48
CA ARG A 71 8.21 23.11 37.58
C ARG A 71 7.39 22.67 38.80
N LYS A 72 6.73 21.51 38.68
CA LYS A 72 5.89 20.97 39.76
C LYS A 72 6.76 20.37 40.85
N HIS A 73 7.85 19.72 40.47
CA HIS A 73 8.69 18.95 41.39
C HIS A 73 10.01 19.59 41.75
N PHE A 74 10.31 20.74 41.14
CA PHE A 74 11.52 21.50 41.39
C PHE A 74 11.19 22.91 41.85
N ALA A 75 11.93 23.39 42.86
CA ALA A 75 11.92 24.78 43.24
C ALA A 75 12.65 25.58 42.14
N PRO A 76 12.21 26.81 41.84
CA PRO A 76 12.95 27.68 40.95
C PRO A 76 14.26 28.08 41.64
N LEU A 77 15.38 27.50 41.18
CA LEU A 77 16.69 27.75 41.77
C LEU A 77 17.10 29.21 41.51
N ALA A 78 17.29 29.98 42.57
CA ALA A 78 17.50 31.42 42.50
C ALA A 78 18.94 31.76 42.10
N ALA A 79 19.93 31.15 42.75
CA ALA A 79 21.34 31.35 42.45
C ALA A 79 22.20 30.19 42.99
N LEU A 80 23.37 30.00 42.39
CA LEU A 80 24.44 29.14 42.91
C LEU A 80 25.72 29.97 42.97
N ASP A 81 26.02 30.51 44.16
CA ASP A 81 27.08 31.49 44.36
C ASP A 81 28.33 30.85 44.99
N LEU A 82 29.52 31.26 44.54
CA LEU A 82 30.78 30.84 45.15
C LEU A 82 31.22 31.85 46.21
N VAL A 83 31.17 31.44 47.48
CA VAL A 83 31.43 32.28 48.65
C VAL A 83 32.61 31.71 49.43
N ASP A 84 33.72 32.46 49.50
CA ASP A 84 34.95 32.03 50.20
C ASP A 84 35.41 30.60 49.82
N GLY A 85 35.29 30.27 48.52
CA GLY A 85 35.63 28.94 47.99
C GLY A 85 34.58 27.84 48.23
N VAL A 86 33.41 28.16 48.76
CA VAL A 86 32.30 27.23 49.04
C VAL A 86 31.06 27.63 48.24
N TRP A 87 30.44 26.67 47.56
CA TRP A 87 29.21 26.93 46.82
C TRP A 87 27.98 27.02 47.74
N VAL A 88 27.13 28.01 47.50
CA VAL A 88 25.86 28.23 48.20
C VAL A 88 24.73 28.24 47.16
N LEU A 89 23.89 27.20 47.20
CA LEU A 89 22.66 27.14 46.40
C LEU A 89 21.53 27.83 47.15
N SER A 90 20.80 28.73 46.48
CA SER A 90 19.63 29.39 47.05
C SER A 90 18.37 29.20 46.20
N TYR A 91 17.22 29.03 46.86
CA TYR A 91 15.90 28.86 46.22
C TYR A 91 14.78 29.23 47.21
N PRO A 92 13.53 29.48 46.76
CA PRO A 92 12.43 29.83 47.66
C PRO A 92 12.18 28.83 48.77
N PHE A 93 11.97 29.33 49.99
CA PHE A 93 11.53 28.53 51.12
C PHE A 93 10.02 28.32 51.05
N GLU A 94 9.61 27.07 51.07
CA GLU A 94 8.22 26.64 51.07
C GLU A 94 7.96 25.73 52.26
N HIS A 95 6.82 25.91 52.93
CA HIS A 95 6.40 25.00 53.99
C HIS A 95 5.86 23.71 53.39
N GLY A 96 6.34 22.56 53.89
CA GLY A 96 5.90 21.23 53.49
C GLY A 96 6.08 20.21 54.61
N THR A 97 5.50 19.02 54.44
CA THR A 97 5.65 17.90 55.38
C THR A 97 6.69 16.90 54.87
N PRO A 98 7.41 16.19 55.75
CA PRO A 98 8.27 15.07 55.35
C PRO A 98 7.50 14.01 54.55
N VAL A 99 8.19 13.30 53.67
CA VAL A 99 7.62 12.19 52.89
C VAL A 99 8.02 10.88 53.59
N ASP A 100 7.04 10.09 54.01
CA ASP A 100 7.28 8.77 54.60
C ASP A 100 7.23 7.64 53.56
N ALA A 101 6.37 7.80 52.55
CA ALA A 101 6.21 6.90 51.42
C ALA A 101 5.77 7.68 50.18
N PHE A 102 6.09 7.15 49.00
CA PHE A 102 5.68 7.71 47.72
C PHE A 102 4.36 7.09 47.24
N LEU A 103 3.55 7.89 46.53
CA LEU A 103 2.50 7.37 45.67
C LEU A 103 3.04 7.18 44.24
N GLU A 104 2.48 6.23 43.51
CA GLU A 104 2.90 5.92 42.14
C GLU A 104 2.80 7.14 41.21
N ASP A 105 1.64 7.81 41.20
CA ASP A 105 1.40 9.01 40.40
C ASP A 105 2.40 10.13 40.67
N GLU A 106 2.92 10.22 41.90
CA GLU A 106 3.90 11.23 42.27
C GLU A 106 5.26 10.95 41.66
N LEU A 107 5.70 9.69 41.72
CA LEU A 107 6.96 9.26 41.11
C LEU A 107 6.86 9.28 39.59
N VAL A 108 5.75 8.85 39.01
CA VAL A 108 5.47 8.94 37.57
C VAL A 108 5.56 10.40 37.10
N SER A 109 4.86 11.30 37.80
CA SER A 109 4.89 12.74 37.54
C SER A 109 6.30 13.34 37.68
N PHE A 110 7.06 12.94 38.71
CA PHE A 110 8.44 13.39 38.94
C PHE A 110 9.41 12.89 37.86
N LEU A 111 9.37 11.60 37.53
CA LEU A 111 10.23 10.98 36.53
C LEU A 111 9.95 11.55 35.13
N ALA A 112 8.69 11.81 34.78
CA ALA A 112 8.33 12.46 33.53
C ALA A 112 8.88 13.89 33.44
N GLU A 113 8.86 14.64 34.55
CA GLU A 113 9.46 15.98 34.60
C GLU A 113 10.99 15.95 34.47
N CYS A 114 11.65 14.95 35.07
CA CYS A 114 13.08 14.70 34.89
C CYS A 114 13.42 14.37 33.43
N TRP A 115 12.56 13.61 32.74
CA TRP A 115 12.72 13.31 31.32
C TRP A 115 12.61 14.56 30.44
N GLU A 116 11.63 15.44 30.70
CA GLU A 116 11.46 16.70 29.98
C GLU A 116 12.66 17.64 30.16
N THR A 117 13.15 17.73 31.39
CA THR A 117 14.28 18.60 31.76
C THR A 117 15.64 17.96 31.45
N LYS A 118 15.66 16.69 31.01
CA LYS A 118 16.88 15.93 30.72
C LYS A 118 17.90 16.03 31.87
N VAL A 119 17.45 15.73 33.09
CA VAL A 119 18.30 15.62 34.28
C VAL A 119 18.10 14.28 34.97
N ILE A 120 19.15 13.81 35.65
CA ILE A 120 19.15 12.56 36.41
C ILE A 120 19.45 12.86 37.86
N PHE A 121 18.72 12.21 38.76
CA PHE A 121 19.05 12.16 40.18
C PHE A 121 19.37 10.71 40.56
N ARG A 122 20.63 10.43 40.92
CA ARG A 122 21.00 9.07 41.34
C ARG A 122 20.30 8.71 42.65
N ASN A 123 20.24 9.62 43.61
CA ASN A 123 19.65 9.33 44.91
C ASN A 123 18.29 10.02 45.06
N ILE A 124 17.23 9.22 45.11
CA ILE A 124 15.83 9.68 45.30
C ILE A 124 15.13 9.05 46.52
N PRO A 125 15.77 9.00 47.70
CA PRO A 125 15.13 8.53 48.92
C PRO A 125 14.07 9.53 49.40
N THR A 126 13.17 9.10 50.28
CA THR A 126 12.05 9.93 50.73
C THR A 126 12.48 11.19 51.51
N ASP A 127 13.62 11.16 52.21
CA ASP A 127 14.21 12.30 52.91
C ASP A 127 14.73 13.40 51.98
N ASN A 128 14.89 13.12 50.68
CA ASN A 128 15.23 14.11 49.67
C ASN A 128 14.01 14.87 49.13
N PHE A 129 12.80 14.57 49.61
CA PHE A 129 11.55 15.19 49.19
C PHE A 129 10.76 15.76 50.36
N VAL A 130 10.01 16.82 50.08
CA VAL A 130 8.95 17.33 50.95
C VAL A 130 7.63 17.36 50.17
N ARG A 131 6.52 17.14 50.87
CA ARG A 131 5.19 17.26 50.30
C ARG A 131 4.67 18.68 50.53
N ARG A 132 4.40 19.40 49.45
CA ARG A 132 3.81 20.75 49.47
C ARG A 132 2.39 20.71 50.03
N VAL A 133 1.89 21.88 50.43
CA VAL A 133 0.51 22.06 50.93
C VAL A 133 -0.54 21.63 49.90
N ASP A 134 -0.25 21.78 48.61
CA ASP A 134 -1.10 21.33 47.50
C ASP A 134 -1.01 19.82 47.20
N GLY A 135 -0.22 19.07 47.99
CA GLY A 135 -0.01 17.64 47.87
C GLY A 135 1.12 17.23 46.92
N SER A 136 1.71 18.14 46.15
CA SER A 136 2.78 17.82 45.20
C SER A 136 4.13 17.53 45.89
N LEU A 137 4.93 16.64 45.31
CA LEU A 137 6.29 16.37 45.78
C LEU A 137 7.25 17.46 45.32
N LEU A 138 8.09 17.96 46.21
CA LEU A 138 9.19 18.88 45.92
C LEU A 138 10.52 18.22 46.28
N LEU A 139 11.43 18.11 45.31
CA LEU A 139 12.82 17.71 45.57
C LEU A 139 13.55 18.86 46.30
N VAL A 140 14.19 18.55 47.42
CA VAL A 140 14.96 19.54 48.21
C VAL A 140 16.47 19.32 48.13
N ASP A 141 16.90 18.15 47.65
CA ASP A 141 18.31 17.80 47.50
C ASP A 141 18.74 17.78 46.03
N TYR A 142 19.30 18.89 45.56
CA TYR A 142 19.70 19.08 44.16
C TYR A 142 21.13 18.59 43.91
N GLU A 143 21.24 17.38 43.38
CA GLU A 143 22.49 16.79 42.88
C GLU A 143 22.27 16.19 41.48
N PRO A 144 22.01 17.02 40.45
CA PRO A 144 21.69 16.53 39.12
C PRO A 144 22.92 16.07 38.35
N GLU A 145 22.72 15.08 37.49
CA GLU A 145 23.73 14.61 36.55
C GLU A 145 23.26 14.71 35.09
N ARG A 146 24.22 14.58 34.17
CA ARG A 146 23.96 14.52 32.73
C ARG A 146 23.04 13.35 32.42
N PHE A 147 22.06 13.60 31.54
CA PHE A 147 21.12 12.60 31.12
C PHE A 147 21.76 11.55 30.20
N THR A 148 21.60 10.28 30.56
CA THR A 148 21.73 9.14 29.64
C THR A 148 20.55 8.20 29.83
N ASP A 149 20.22 7.42 28.81
CA ASP A 149 19.08 6.51 28.89
C ASP A 149 19.31 5.43 29.97
N GLU A 150 20.56 4.97 30.15
CA GLU A 150 20.93 3.97 31.16
C GLU A 150 20.77 4.53 32.59
N LEU A 151 21.18 5.79 32.79
CA LEU A 151 21.01 6.45 34.07
C LEU A 151 19.52 6.73 34.37
N PHE A 152 18.72 7.03 33.35
CA PHE A 152 17.27 7.19 33.52
C PHE A 152 16.59 5.86 33.86
N ALA A 153 16.99 4.76 33.22
CA ALA A 153 16.54 3.40 33.55
C ALA A 153 16.78 3.07 35.02
N ASN A 154 18.00 3.36 35.50
CA ASN A 154 18.39 3.16 36.88
C ASN A 154 17.57 4.01 37.85
N MET A 155 17.22 5.22 37.46
CA MET A 155 16.37 6.11 38.27
C MET A 155 14.95 5.56 38.38
N ILE A 156 14.36 5.05 37.29
CA ILE A 156 13.06 4.36 37.30
C ILE A 156 13.11 3.13 38.21
N ALA A 157 14.15 2.29 38.09
CA ALA A 157 14.30 1.09 38.93
C ALA A 157 14.38 1.44 40.42
N ARG A 158 15.08 2.51 40.78
CA ARG A 158 15.16 3.00 42.18
C ARG A 158 13.80 3.52 42.66
N ALA A 159 13.08 4.25 41.83
CA ALA A 159 11.74 4.74 42.15
C ALA A 159 10.77 3.58 42.40
N HIS A 160 10.78 2.57 41.52
CA HIS A 160 10.00 1.34 41.68
C HIS A 160 10.32 0.60 42.97
N ILE A 161 11.61 0.48 43.32
CA ILE A 161 12.04 -0.11 44.59
C ILE A 161 11.50 0.68 45.78
N HIS A 162 11.52 2.01 45.74
CA HIS A 162 10.95 2.82 46.82
C HIS A 162 9.44 2.65 46.93
N LEU A 163 8.73 2.50 45.80
CA LEU A 163 7.28 2.27 45.76
C LEU A 163 6.91 0.91 46.37
N CYS A 164 7.57 -0.18 45.95
CA CYS A 164 7.21 -1.54 46.39
C CYS A 164 7.85 -1.96 47.72
N HIS A 165 9.07 -1.49 47.99
CA HIS A 165 9.93 -2.00 49.07
C HIS A 165 10.40 -0.90 50.04
N GLY A 166 9.79 0.30 50.00
CA GLY A 166 10.15 1.42 50.88
C GLY A 166 10.03 1.13 52.38
N HIS A 167 9.23 0.13 52.76
CA HIS A 167 9.06 -0.34 54.14
C HIS A 167 10.25 -1.16 54.69
N LEU A 168 11.20 -1.58 53.83
CA LEU A 168 12.35 -2.36 54.26
C LEU A 168 13.32 -1.52 55.10
N PRO A 169 14.10 -2.15 56.01
CA PRO A 169 15.13 -1.45 56.77
C PRO A 169 16.15 -0.74 55.86
N PRO A 170 16.68 0.45 56.25
CA PRO A 170 17.53 1.28 55.39
C PRO A 170 18.72 0.55 54.75
N ASP A 171 19.41 -0.31 55.50
CA ASP A 171 20.56 -1.08 54.99
C ASP A 171 20.18 -2.07 53.88
N ARG A 172 19.00 -2.70 54.01
CA ARG A 172 18.49 -3.67 53.03
C ARG A 172 18.01 -2.93 51.78
N LEU A 173 17.29 -1.83 51.96
CA LEU A 173 16.83 -0.96 50.87
C LEU A 173 18.03 -0.38 50.09
N PHE A 174 19.08 0.05 50.78
CA PHE A 174 20.32 0.53 50.15
C PHE A 174 21.00 -0.55 49.31
N LYS A 175 21.14 -1.77 49.84
CA LYS A 175 21.71 -2.90 49.09
C LYS A 175 20.88 -3.23 47.85
N LEU A 176 19.56 -3.24 47.96
CA LEU A 176 18.65 -3.53 46.85
C LEU A 176 18.77 -2.47 45.74
N ARG A 177 18.75 -1.18 46.10
CA ARG A 177 18.95 -0.08 45.14
C ARG A 177 20.30 -0.15 44.42
N ARG A 178 21.36 -0.58 45.12
CA ARG A 178 22.69 -0.77 44.51
C ARG A 178 22.74 -1.98 43.59
N ALA A 179 22.07 -3.07 43.94
CA ALA A 179 22.00 -4.26 43.11
C ALA A 179 21.27 -3.97 41.79
N ALA A 180 20.17 -3.20 41.84
CA ALA A 180 19.37 -2.84 40.68
C ALA A 180 20.08 -1.95 39.64
N ILE A 181 21.23 -1.35 39.97
CA ILE A 181 22.03 -0.53 39.04
C ILE A 181 22.58 -1.37 37.89
N ASN A 182 22.98 -2.60 38.19
CA ASN A 182 23.67 -3.48 37.24
C ASN A 182 22.87 -4.76 36.94
N ASN A 183 21.72 -4.95 37.58
CA ASN A 183 20.88 -6.12 37.41
C ASN A 183 19.40 -5.73 37.52
N LEU A 184 18.74 -5.58 36.37
CA LEU A 184 17.30 -5.33 36.31
C LEU A 184 16.47 -6.62 36.36
N ASP A 185 17.12 -7.79 36.45
CA ASP A 185 16.47 -9.10 36.52
C ASP A 185 16.23 -9.59 37.95
N LEU A 186 16.33 -8.69 38.93
CA LEU A 186 15.99 -8.99 40.32
C LEU A 186 14.49 -9.33 40.45
N PRO A 187 14.12 -10.38 41.20
CA PRO A 187 12.73 -10.70 41.51
C PRO A 187 11.97 -9.54 42.17
N GLU A 188 12.68 -8.73 42.96
CA GLU A 188 12.13 -7.55 43.64
C GLU A 188 11.73 -6.43 42.67
N LEU A 189 12.11 -6.51 41.39
CA LEU A 189 11.69 -5.60 40.33
C LEU A 189 10.52 -6.16 39.50
N ASP A 190 9.75 -7.10 40.05
CA ASP A 190 8.48 -7.51 39.44
C ASP A 190 7.57 -6.28 39.27
N GLY A 191 6.87 -6.20 38.12
CA GLY A 191 6.05 -5.04 37.75
C GLY A 191 6.79 -3.79 37.24
N ILE A 192 8.14 -3.76 37.22
CA ILE A 192 8.89 -2.56 36.77
C ILE A 192 8.57 -2.11 35.34
N GLU A 193 8.25 -3.05 34.45
CA GLU A 193 7.88 -2.76 33.05
C GLU A 193 6.56 -1.97 32.96
N GLU A 194 5.61 -2.26 33.84
CA GLU A 194 4.33 -1.56 33.91
C GLU A 194 4.51 -0.16 34.51
N PHE A 195 5.24 -0.04 35.62
CA PHE A 195 5.58 1.25 36.21
C PHE A 195 6.32 2.16 35.22
N ALA A 196 7.29 1.62 34.49
CA ALA A 196 8.01 2.36 33.47
C ALA A 196 7.09 2.78 32.30
N ARG A 197 6.14 1.93 31.90
CA ARG A 197 5.12 2.32 30.91
C ARG A 197 4.31 3.53 31.38
N HIS A 198 3.87 3.55 32.63
CA HIS A 198 3.16 4.71 33.20
C HIS A 198 4.01 5.99 33.14
N VAL A 199 5.33 5.89 33.41
CA VAL A 199 6.27 7.02 33.24
C VAL A 199 6.28 7.53 31.80
N PHE A 200 6.41 6.65 30.81
CA PHE A 200 6.48 7.07 29.40
C PHE A 200 5.13 7.51 28.82
N ASP A 201 4.01 6.99 29.31
CA ASP A 201 2.68 7.48 28.98
C ASP A 201 2.47 8.90 29.53
N GLU A 202 2.92 9.18 30.76
CA GLU A 202 2.91 10.52 31.34
C GLU A 202 3.83 11.49 30.57
N VAL A 203 5.04 11.04 30.18
CA VAL A 203 5.94 11.81 29.30
C VAL A 203 5.22 12.20 28.00
N LEU A 204 4.59 11.23 27.34
CA LEU A 204 3.89 11.48 26.09
C LEU A 204 2.68 12.40 26.28
N ARG A 205 1.92 12.23 27.37
CA ARG A 205 0.79 13.10 27.72
C ARG A 205 1.24 14.54 27.89
N ARG A 206 2.34 14.78 28.60
CA ARG A 206 2.87 16.14 28.81
C ARG A 206 3.42 16.75 27.52
N GLN A 207 4.16 15.97 26.73
CA GLN A 207 4.66 16.40 25.41
C GLN A 207 3.52 16.84 24.49
N CYS A 208 2.40 16.12 24.51
CA CYS A 208 1.27 16.34 23.62
C CYS A 208 0.22 17.31 24.18
N ARG A 209 0.46 17.95 25.32
CA ARG A 209 -0.54 18.80 26.01
C ARG A 209 -1.09 19.94 25.14
N ASP A 210 -0.26 20.46 24.23
CA ASP A 210 -0.60 21.59 23.35
C ASP A 210 -1.13 21.11 21.98
N VAL A 211 -1.29 19.80 21.79
CA VAL A 211 -1.85 19.21 20.55
C VAL A 211 -3.36 19.06 20.70
N THR A 212 -4.11 19.68 19.79
CA THR A 212 -5.56 19.51 19.70
C THR A 212 -5.89 18.57 18.54
N LEU A 213 -6.55 17.44 18.84
CA LEU A 213 -7.10 16.53 17.84
C LEU A 213 -8.63 16.61 17.85
N PRO A 214 -9.32 16.44 16.71
CA PRO A 214 -10.78 16.37 16.65
C PRO A 214 -11.33 15.39 17.69
N PRO A 215 -12.44 15.69 18.38
CA PRO A 215 -13.10 14.70 19.21
C PRO A 215 -13.56 13.52 18.34
N SER A 216 -13.68 12.33 18.90
CA SER A 216 -14.30 11.21 18.18
C SER A 216 -15.75 11.59 17.86
N ALA A 217 -16.08 11.69 16.58
CA ALA A 217 -17.42 12.07 16.13
C ALA A 217 -18.39 10.89 16.26
N THR A 218 -19.58 11.14 16.81
CA THR A 218 -20.70 10.18 16.88
C THR A 218 -21.87 10.60 15.97
N GLY A 219 -21.62 11.50 15.02
CA GLY A 219 -22.67 12.13 14.22
C GLY A 219 -23.27 11.16 13.21
N ALA A 220 -24.43 10.60 13.51
CA ALA A 220 -25.28 9.96 12.50
C ALA A 220 -25.73 11.02 11.47
N GLU A 221 -25.49 10.76 10.18
CA GLU A 221 -26.05 11.60 9.11
C GLU A 221 -27.58 11.57 9.21
N SER A 222 -28.24 12.73 9.04
CA SER A 222 -29.70 12.80 8.99
C SER A 222 -30.20 12.04 7.78
N THR A 223 -30.96 10.96 8.00
CA THR A 223 -31.57 10.16 6.93
C THR A 223 -33.05 10.49 6.75
N THR A 224 -33.52 10.35 5.51
CA THR A 224 -34.90 10.57 5.11
C THR A 224 -35.39 9.41 4.25
N TRP A 225 -36.70 9.17 4.23
CA TRP A 225 -37.28 8.24 3.28
C TRP A 225 -37.51 8.92 1.94
N PRO A 226 -37.16 8.27 0.81
CA PRO A 226 -37.42 8.83 -0.52
C PRO A 226 -38.93 8.93 -0.77
N ARG A 227 -39.32 9.85 -1.66
CA ARG A 227 -40.73 10.13 -1.97
C ARG A 227 -41.53 8.89 -2.40
N ARG A 228 -40.91 8.00 -3.17
CA ARG A 228 -41.42 6.63 -3.40
C ARG A 228 -40.37 5.65 -2.88
N PRO A 229 -40.78 4.53 -2.27
CA PRO A 229 -39.85 3.49 -1.85
C PRO A 229 -39.14 2.89 -3.06
N VAL A 230 -37.85 2.57 -2.87
CA VAL A 230 -36.96 2.04 -3.91
C VAL A 230 -36.31 0.76 -3.39
N THR A 231 -36.27 -0.27 -4.24
CA THR A 231 -35.40 -1.44 -4.04
C THR A 231 -34.00 -1.11 -4.56
N LEU A 232 -32.98 -1.18 -3.71
CA LEU A 232 -31.58 -1.27 -4.14
C LEU A 232 -31.28 -2.72 -4.53
N LEU A 233 -31.05 -2.97 -5.82
CA LEU A 233 -30.75 -4.29 -6.36
C LEU A 233 -29.26 -4.37 -6.72
N ILE A 234 -28.51 -5.20 -6.01
CA ILE A 234 -27.08 -5.44 -6.27
C ILE A 234 -26.91 -6.81 -6.91
N LYS A 235 -26.15 -6.90 -7.99
CA LYS A 235 -25.92 -8.14 -8.75
C LYS A 235 -24.50 -8.67 -8.51
N CYS A 236 -24.38 -9.95 -8.15
CA CYS A 236 -23.08 -10.61 -7.99
C CYS A 236 -23.08 -12.03 -8.55
N CYS A 237 -21.88 -12.58 -8.73
CA CYS A 237 -21.65 -13.96 -9.12
C CYS A 237 -20.45 -14.53 -8.35
N ARG A 238 -20.17 -15.83 -8.52
CA ARG A 238 -19.09 -16.51 -7.79
C ARG A 238 -17.69 -15.92 -8.02
N GLN A 239 -17.46 -15.20 -9.11
CA GLN A 239 -16.16 -14.55 -9.36
C GLN A 239 -15.88 -13.38 -8.42
N ASP A 240 -16.92 -12.86 -7.75
CA ASP A 240 -16.81 -11.72 -6.87
C ASP A 240 -16.41 -12.13 -5.44
N ALA A 241 -16.21 -13.43 -5.16
CA ALA A 241 -15.97 -13.99 -3.83
C ALA A 241 -14.98 -13.20 -2.97
N VAL A 242 -13.81 -12.85 -3.52
CA VAL A 242 -12.78 -12.13 -2.77
C VAL A 242 -13.19 -10.69 -2.42
N GLY A 243 -13.97 -10.03 -3.27
CA GLY A 243 -14.39 -8.63 -3.08
C GLY A 243 -15.81 -8.46 -2.56
N LEU A 244 -16.62 -9.53 -2.48
CA LEU A 244 -18.07 -9.48 -2.31
C LEU A 244 -18.51 -8.62 -1.13
N TYR A 245 -18.03 -8.98 0.07
CA TYR A 245 -18.43 -8.27 1.29
C TYR A 245 -17.99 -6.79 1.24
N ALA A 246 -16.76 -6.52 0.80
CA ALA A 246 -16.23 -5.17 0.69
C ALA A 246 -17.04 -4.30 -0.27
N CYS A 247 -17.39 -4.81 -1.44
CA CYS A 247 -18.04 -4.04 -2.48
C CYS A 247 -19.55 -3.86 -2.20
N VAL A 248 -20.24 -4.86 -1.65
CA VAL A 248 -21.64 -4.71 -1.22
C VAL A 248 -21.75 -3.68 -0.09
N THR A 249 -20.91 -3.78 0.95
CA THR A 249 -20.90 -2.80 2.04
C THR A 249 -20.54 -1.40 1.54
N HIS A 250 -19.62 -1.29 0.57
CA HIS A 250 -19.33 -0.03 -0.11
C HIS A 250 -20.57 0.57 -0.80
N LEU A 251 -21.25 -0.21 -1.65
CA LEU A 251 -22.43 0.25 -2.39
C LEU A 251 -23.53 0.70 -1.43
N VAL A 252 -23.89 -0.13 -0.45
CA VAL A 252 -24.92 0.21 0.54
C VAL A 252 -24.56 1.50 1.26
N ARG A 253 -23.34 1.62 1.78
CA ARG A 253 -22.90 2.82 2.51
C ARG A 253 -22.82 4.08 1.67
N GLN A 254 -22.40 3.99 0.40
CA GLN A 254 -22.27 5.16 -0.47
C GLN A 254 -23.60 5.61 -1.06
N LEU A 255 -24.56 4.69 -1.21
CA LEU A 255 -25.88 4.98 -1.77
C LEU A 255 -26.91 5.36 -0.71
N GLU A 256 -26.77 4.85 0.53
CA GLU A 256 -27.56 5.34 1.66
C GLU A 256 -27.04 6.72 2.12
N GLY A 257 -27.98 7.62 2.40
CA GLY A 257 -27.70 9.01 2.79
C GLY A 257 -27.81 9.99 1.60
N PRO A 258 -28.73 10.99 1.67
CA PRO A 258 -29.72 11.20 2.73
C PRO A 258 -30.84 10.16 2.69
N ASP A 259 -31.09 9.54 1.53
CA ASP A 259 -32.22 8.62 1.35
C ASP A 259 -31.93 7.22 1.87
N LEU A 260 -32.97 6.57 2.42
CA LEU A 260 -32.99 5.15 2.76
C LEU A 260 -33.63 4.31 1.64
N PHE A 261 -33.27 3.03 1.56
CA PHE A 261 -33.93 2.08 0.68
C PHE A 261 -35.03 1.33 1.41
N GLY A 262 -36.15 1.08 0.70
CA GLY A 262 -37.21 0.23 1.23
C GLY A 262 -36.82 -1.24 1.28
N GLU A 263 -35.92 -1.65 0.38
CA GLU A 263 -35.37 -3.00 0.30
C GLU A 263 -33.94 -2.95 -0.25
N LYS A 264 -33.00 -3.69 0.37
CA LYS A 264 -31.67 -4.01 -0.15
C LYS A 264 -31.62 -5.47 -0.58
N LEU A 265 -31.74 -5.69 -1.87
CA LEU A 265 -31.81 -7.00 -2.51
C LEU A 265 -30.48 -7.36 -3.17
N LEU A 266 -29.87 -8.48 -2.75
CA LEU A 266 -28.69 -9.06 -3.41
C LEU A 266 -29.12 -10.22 -4.32
N VAL A 267 -28.79 -10.13 -5.60
CA VAL A 267 -29.10 -11.15 -6.61
C VAL A 267 -27.83 -11.91 -6.97
N VAL A 268 -27.85 -13.21 -6.73
CA VAL A 268 -26.73 -14.13 -6.96
C VAL A 268 -26.97 -14.93 -8.24
N ASP A 269 -26.05 -14.81 -9.20
CA ASP A 269 -26.00 -15.69 -10.37
C ASP A 269 -25.31 -17.02 -10.04
N ASP A 270 -26.11 -18.07 -9.83
CA ASP A 270 -25.66 -19.45 -9.69
C ASP A 270 -25.84 -20.27 -10.97
N CYS A 271 -26.25 -19.65 -12.07
CA CYS A 271 -26.47 -20.33 -13.35
C CYS A 271 -25.16 -20.74 -14.03
N ARG A 272 -24.02 -20.14 -13.62
CA ARG A 272 -22.70 -20.43 -14.17
C ARG A 272 -21.66 -20.56 -13.07
N THR A 273 -20.97 -21.70 -13.05
CA THR A 273 -19.86 -21.97 -12.11
C THR A 273 -18.50 -22.00 -12.79
N GLN A 274 -18.44 -21.98 -14.13
CA GLN A 274 -17.18 -21.99 -14.90
C GLN A 274 -17.35 -21.36 -16.29
N GLY A 275 -16.23 -20.96 -16.90
CA GLY A 275 -16.19 -20.40 -18.25
C GLY A 275 -16.72 -18.96 -18.37
N PHE A 276 -16.75 -18.20 -17.28
CA PHE A 276 -17.26 -16.83 -17.26
C PHE A 276 -16.63 -15.94 -18.34
N VAL A 277 -17.43 -14.99 -18.84
CA VAL A 277 -16.96 -13.98 -19.79
C VAL A 277 -15.90 -13.13 -19.10
N ARG A 278 -14.66 -13.21 -19.60
CA ARG A 278 -13.51 -12.45 -19.06
C ARG A 278 -13.23 -12.78 -17.58
N GLN A 279 -13.17 -14.08 -17.26
CA GLN A 279 -12.83 -14.58 -15.93
C GLN A 279 -11.55 -13.94 -15.35
N PHE A 280 -11.66 -13.37 -14.16
CA PHE A 280 -10.55 -12.70 -13.45
C PHE A 280 -10.13 -13.38 -12.14
N GLN A 281 -10.96 -14.26 -11.58
CA GLN A 281 -10.66 -15.12 -10.44
C GLN A 281 -11.03 -16.58 -10.71
N ASP A 282 -10.38 -17.49 -10.00
CA ASP A 282 -10.74 -18.91 -10.07
C ASP A 282 -12.12 -19.10 -9.45
N ALA A 283 -12.96 -19.91 -10.10
CA ALA A 283 -14.32 -20.14 -9.64
C ALA A 283 -14.42 -21.07 -8.42
N ASP A 284 -13.29 -21.67 -8.01
CA ASP A 284 -13.17 -22.58 -6.87
C ASP A 284 -12.99 -21.83 -5.54
N GLN A 285 -13.81 -20.80 -5.32
CA GLN A 285 -13.84 -19.99 -4.09
C GLN A 285 -15.22 -20.04 -3.42
N THR A 286 -15.91 -21.18 -3.58
CA THR A 286 -17.30 -21.35 -3.12
C THR A 286 -17.45 -21.09 -1.63
N GLU A 287 -16.55 -21.62 -0.80
CA GLU A 287 -16.60 -21.42 0.65
C GLU A 287 -16.48 -19.94 1.03
N LEU A 288 -15.53 -19.22 0.42
CA LEU A 288 -15.35 -17.78 0.64
C LEU A 288 -16.58 -16.97 0.19
N PHE A 289 -17.17 -17.32 -0.95
CA PHE A 289 -18.37 -16.67 -1.47
C PHE A 289 -19.58 -16.85 -0.52
N GLU A 290 -19.84 -18.08 -0.10
CA GLU A 290 -20.94 -18.40 0.84
C GLU A 290 -20.72 -17.75 2.21
N ALA A 291 -19.49 -17.73 2.72
CA ALA A 291 -19.15 -17.02 3.96
C ALA A 291 -19.42 -15.51 3.85
N GLY A 292 -19.11 -14.90 2.70
CA GLY A 292 -19.42 -13.51 2.40
C GLY A 292 -20.92 -13.24 2.40
N LEU A 293 -21.72 -14.08 1.74
CA LEU A 293 -23.19 -13.98 1.73
C LEU A 293 -23.80 -14.10 3.13
N ALA A 294 -23.36 -15.12 3.89
CA ALA A 294 -23.82 -15.35 5.25
C ALA A 294 -23.54 -14.14 6.16
N ARG A 295 -22.35 -13.55 6.04
CA ARG A 295 -21.95 -12.36 6.79
C ARG A 295 -22.81 -11.14 6.43
N LEU A 296 -23.03 -10.89 5.13
CA LEU A 296 -23.87 -9.77 4.66
C LEU A 296 -25.30 -9.84 5.20
N GLY A 297 -25.88 -11.05 5.26
CA GLY A 297 -27.20 -11.26 5.86
C GLY A 297 -27.20 -11.14 7.39
N ALA A 298 -26.21 -11.72 8.07
CA ALA A 298 -26.10 -11.69 9.52
C ALA A 298 -25.93 -10.26 10.07
N GLU A 299 -25.14 -9.43 9.40
CA GLU A 299 -24.91 -8.02 9.75
C GLU A 299 -26.02 -7.09 9.21
N ARG A 300 -27.03 -7.62 8.51
CA ARG A 300 -28.13 -6.85 7.87
C ARG A 300 -27.63 -5.73 6.94
N VAL A 301 -26.51 -5.97 6.26
CA VAL A 301 -26.06 -5.09 5.17
C VAL A 301 -27.05 -5.15 4.02
N VAL A 302 -27.61 -6.34 3.75
CA VAL A 302 -28.68 -6.59 2.80
C VAL A 302 -29.89 -7.21 3.52
N ASP A 303 -31.09 -6.89 3.06
CA ASP A 303 -32.33 -7.38 3.66
C ASP A 303 -32.72 -8.76 3.15
N ARG A 304 -32.41 -9.04 1.86
CA ARG A 304 -32.76 -10.30 1.21
C ARG A 304 -31.73 -10.71 0.16
N ILE A 305 -31.49 -12.01 0.06
CA ILE A 305 -30.62 -12.63 -0.95
C ILE A 305 -31.48 -13.53 -1.83
N VAL A 306 -31.44 -13.32 -3.14
CA VAL A 306 -32.14 -14.14 -4.15
C VAL A 306 -31.10 -14.86 -5.00
N ARG A 307 -31.17 -16.19 -5.04
CA ARG A 307 -30.27 -17.03 -5.84
C ARG A 307 -30.97 -17.45 -7.12
N CYS A 308 -30.33 -17.19 -8.26
CA CYS A 308 -30.85 -17.56 -9.57
C CYS A 308 -30.17 -18.84 -10.08
N GLY A 309 -30.89 -19.95 -10.07
CA GLY A 309 -30.47 -21.22 -10.65
C GLY A 309 -30.99 -21.43 -12.09
N PRO A 310 -30.52 -22.48 -12.80
CA PRO A 310 -31.02 -22.82 -14.13
C PRO A 310 -32.52 -23.17 -14.16
N ASP A 311 -33.10 -23.57 -13.03
CA ASP A 311 -34.49 -23.96 -12.84
C ASP A 311 -35.49 -22.81 -13.10
N VAL A 312 -35.08 -21.56 -12.84
CA VAL A 312 -35.94 -20.39 -13.11
C VAL A 312 -35.87 -19.90 -14.56
N ALA A 313 -34.89 -20.38 -15.35
CA ALA A 313 -34.59 -19.84 -16.67
C ALA A 313 -35.76 -19.93 -17.65
N ARG A 314 -36.42 -21.09 -17.71
CA ARG A 314 -37.57 -21.31 -18.62
C ARG A 314 -38.72 -20.36 -18.31
N ALA A 315 -39.04 -20.17 -17.03
CA ALA A 315 -40.13 -19.30 -16.61
C ALA A 315 -39.83 -17.82 -16.93
N VAL A 316 -38.60 -17.38 -16.64
CA VAL A 316 -38.14 -16.02 -16.93
C VAL A 316 -38.11 -15.76 -18.44
N ASN A 317 -37.55 -16.66 -19.25
CA ASN A 317 -37.49 -16.51 -20.69
C ASN A 317 -38.89 -16.48 -21.34
N ARG A 318 -39.81 -17.32 -20.86
CA ARG A 318 -41.20 -17.31 -21.35
C ARG A 318 -41.90 -16.00 -21.02
N ARG A 319 -41.72 -15.49 -19.79
CA ARG A 319 -42.32 -14.23 -19.33
C ARG A 319 -41.77 -13.03 -20.09
N TRP A 320 -40.45 -12.92 -20.20
CA TRP A 320 -39.78 -11.72 -20.68
C TRP A 320 -39.54 -11.69 -22.18
N PHE A 321 -39.39 -12.84 -22.84
CA PHE A 321 -39.09 -12.92 -24.28
C PHE A 321 -40.12 -13.75 -25.07
N GLY A 322 -41.06 -14.42 -24.41
CA GLY A 322 -41.98 -15.34 -25.08
C GLY A 322 -41.31 -16.63 -25.58
N LEU A 323 -40.11 -16.95 -25.08
CA LEU A 323 -39.31 -18.09 -25.52
C LEU A 323 -39.39 -19.24 -24.50
N ASP A 324 -39.67 -20.46 -24.96
CA ASP A 324 -39.67 -21.66 -24.12
C ASP A 324 -38.30 -22.35 -24.12
N VAL A 325 -37.29 -21.69 -23.56
CA VAL A 325 -35.89 -22.14 -23.52
C VAL A 325 -35.28 -21.99 -22.12
N GLU A 326 -34.27 -22.80 -21.81
CA GLU A 326 -33.59 -22.82 -20.49
C GLU A 326 -32.24 -22.07 -20.49
N HIS A 327 -31.93 -21.31 -21.55
CA HIS A 327 -30.71 -20.53 -21.61
C HIS A 327 -30.73 -19.39 -20.58
N THR A 328 -29.65 -19.27 -19.79
CA THR A 328 -29.52 -18.24 -18.76
C THR A 328 -28.69 -17.02 -19.22
N HIS A 329 -27.89 -17.23 -20.27
CA HIS A 329 -26.90 -16.29 -20.79
C HIS A 329 -27.04 -16.14 -22.32
N THR A 330 -26.39 -15.11 -22.86
CA THR A 330 -26.20 -14.97 -24.30
C THR A 330 -25.17 -15.96 -24.86
N THR A 331 -25.11 -16.11 -26.18
CA THR A 331 -24.04 -16.87 -26.88
C THR A 331 -22.64 -16.32 -26.58
N ALA A 332 -22.53 -15.00 -26.38
CA ALA A 332 -21.29 -14.36 -25.93
C ALA A 332 -21.03 -14.54 -24.43
N GLY A 333 -21.93 -15.21 -23.70
CA GLY A 333 -21.81 -15.57 -22.29
C GLY A 333 -22.23 -14.49 -21.29
N ALA A 334 -22.84 -13.38 -21.71
CA ALA A 334 -23.33 -12.33 -20.81
C ALA A 334 -24.63 -12.77 -20.09
N PRO A 335 -24.79 -12.50 -18.77
CA PRO A 335 -25.95 -12.93 -17.99
C PRO A 335 -27.23 -12.19 -18.42
N VAL A 336 -28.34 -12.94 -18.49
CA VAL A 336 -29.65 -12.41 -18.87
C VAL A 336 -30.71 -12.76 -17.82
N VAL A 337 -30.91 -14.06 -17.57
CA VAL A 337 -31.92 -14.56 -16.65
C VAL A 337 -31.73 -14.06 -15.21
N PRO A 338 -30.52 -14.08 -14.62
CA PRO A 338 -30.32 -13.58 -13.26
C PRO A 338 -30.78 -12.13 -13.06
N HIS A 339 -30.53 -11.26 -14.05
CA HIS A 339 -30.92 -9.85 -13.98
C HIS A 339 -32.45 -9.68 -13.99
N LEU A 340 -33.11 -10.36 -14.93
CA LEU A 340 -34.57 -10.29 -15.07
C LEU A 340 -35.29 -10.95 -13.88
N HIS A 341 -34.75 -12.04 -13.36
CA HIS A 341 -35.26 -12.68 -12.16
C HIS A 341 -35.17 -11.74 -10.94
N GLY A 342 -34.05 -11.03 -10.78
CA GLY A 342 -33.91 -9.98 -9.76
C GLY A 342 -34.99 -8.89 -9.87
N ILE A 343 -35.28 -8.42 -11.09
CA ILE A 343 -36.36 -7.44 -11.35
C ILE A 343 -37.74 -8.02 -11.00
N ASP A 344 -37.97 -9.31 -11.27
CA ASP A 344 -39.22 -9.98 -10.89
C ASP A 344 -39.36 -10.11 -9.36
N CYS A 345 -38.27 -10.29 -8.63
CA CYS A 345 -38.27 -10.45 -7.17
C CYS A 345 -38.37 -9.12 -6.40
N ALA A 346 -37.94 -8.00 -6.95
CA ALA A 346 -37.95 -6.70 -6.29
C ALA A 346 -39.33 -6.33 -5.71
N GLU A 347 -39.35 -5.85 -4.46
CA GLU A 347 -40.57 -5.51 -3.74
C GLU A 347 -41.25 -4.26 -4.28
N PHE A 348 -40.47 -3.22 -4.62
CA PHE A 348 -40.98 -1.92 -5.02
C PHE A 348 -40.96 -1.70 -6.54
N GLU A 349 -41.78 -0.76 -7.03
CA GLU A 349 -41.86 -0.42 -8.46
C GLU A 349 -40.58 0.26 -9.00
N ARG A 350 -39.91 1.04 -8.15
CA ARG A 350 -38.66 1.72 -8.44
C ARG A 350 -37.51 0.81 -8.03
N ILE A 351 -36.63 0.49 -8.98
CA ILE A 351 -35.46 -0.37 -8.72
C ILE A 351 -34.21 0.40 -9.10
N LEU A 352 -33.36 0.70 -8.13
CA LEU A 352 -32.02 1.20 -8.39
C LEU A 352 -31.08 0.00 -8.46
N GLN A 353 -30.62 -0.36 -9.65
CA GLN A 353 -29.75 -1.52 -9.83
C GLN A 353 -28.27 -1.13 -9.93
N PHE A 354 -27.39 -1.99 -9.40
CA PHE A 354 -25.95 -1.91 -9.54
C PHE A 354 -25.30 -3.27 -9.79
N ASP A 355 -24.24 -3.30 -10.61
CA ASP A 355 -23.26 -4.39 -10.55
C ASP A 355 -22.44 -4.26 -9.26
N VAL A 356 -22.11 -5.39 -8.62
CA VAL A 356 -21.44 -5.39 -7.30
C VAL A 356 -20.08 -4.71 -7.32
N ASP A 357 -19.38 -4.66 -8.45
CA ASP A 357 -18.04 -4.10 -8.58
C ASP A 357 -17.99 -2.61 -8.94
N VAL A 358 -19.15 -1.97 -9.08
CA VAL A 358 -19.24 -0.52 -9.30
C VAL A 358 -18.76 0.24 -8.06
N MET A 359 -17.96 1.28 -8.29
CA MET A 359 -17.41 2.14 -7.25
C MET A 359 -18.13 3.50 -7.27
N ILE A 360 -18.63 3.93 -6.12
CA ILE A 360 -19.41 5.16 -5.95
C ILE A 360 -18.59 6.22 -5.22
N GLY A 361 -18.53 7.41 -5.82
CA GLY A 361 -17.99 8.62 -5.20
C GLY A 361 -19.10 9.61 -4.86
N ARG A 362 -18.97 10.27 -3.70
CA ARG A 362 -19.92 11.28 -3.20
C ARG A 362 -19.15 12.53 -2.78
N HIS A 363 -19.26 13.61 -3.55
CA HIS A 363 -18.76 14.94 -3.15
C HIS A 363 -19.60 15.54 -2.01
N ASP A 364 -20.89 15.20 -1.95
CA ASP A 364 -21.81 15.62 -0.89
C ASP A 364 -22.74 14.46 -0.54
N ARG A 365 -22.60 13.91 0.66
CA ARG A 365 -23.44 12.82 1.16
C ARG A 365 -24.87 13.24 1.47
N ARG A 366 -25.15 14.55 1.51
CA ARG A 366 -26.52 15.10 1.71
C ARG A 366 -27.28 15.29 0.40
N HIS A 367 -26.63 15.09 -0.74
CA HIS A 367 -27.29 15.16 -2.06
C HIS A 367 -28.22 13.95 -2.29
N SER A 368 -29.51 14.21 -2.45
CA SER A 368 -30.53 13.19 -2.80
C SER A 368 -30.54 12.90 -4.30
N PHE A 369 -29.59 12.11 -4.78
CA PHE A 369 -29.55 11.67 -6.19
C PHE A 369 -30.81 10.85 -6.57
N LEU A 370 -31.41 10.15 -5.60
CA LEU A 370 -32.64 9.39 -5.82
C LEU A 370 -33.84 10.29 -6.12
N ALA A 371 -33.95 11.44 -5.46
CA ALA A 371 -35.03 12.39 -5.74
C ALA A 371 -34.92 12.93 -7.17
N ASP A 372 -33.71 13.27 -7.60
CA ASP A 372 -33.44 13.77 -8.96
C ASP A 372 -33.80 12.74 -10.03
N MET A 373 -33.34 11.49 -9.87
CA MET A 373 -33.63 10.41 -10.81
C MET A 373 -35.13 10.05 -10.85
N GLN A 374 -35.80 10.05 -9.69
CA GLN A 374 -37.25 9.82 -9.63
C GLN A 374 -38.04 10.95 -10.29
N ALA A 375 -37.64 12.21 -10.08
CA ALA A 375 -38.27 13.35 -10.73
C ALA A 375 -38.15 13.26 -12.26
N ALA A 376 -36.98 12.82 -12.77
CA ALA A 376 -36.79 12.58 -14.20
C ALA A 376 -37.70 11.45 -14.75
N LEU A 377 -37.80 10.31 -14.06
CA LEU A 377 -38.73 9.23 -14.46
C LEU A 377 -40.21 9.65 -14.41
N ASP A 378 -40.58 10.43 -13.40
CA ASP A 378 -41.96 10.88 -13.19
C ASP A 378 -42.37 11.94 -14.23
N ALA A 379 -41.46 12.85 -14.59
CA ALA A 379 -41.69 13.87 -15.62
C ALA A 379 -41.79 13.28 -17.04
N HIS A 380 -41.22 12.10 -17.28
CA HIS A 380 -41.16 11.48 -18.61
C HIS A 380 -41.75 10.06 -18.62
N PRO A 381 -43.06 9.90 -18.92
CA PRO A 381 -43.74 8.60 -18.90
C PRO A 381 -43.17 7.54 -19.87
N GLN A 382 -42.52 7.98 -20.95
CA GLN A 382 -41.85 7.11 -21.94
C GLN A 382 -40.48 6.61 -21.49
N ALA A 383 -39.93 7.17 -20.40
CA ALA A 383 -38.63 6.74 -19.88
C ALA A 383 -38.75 5.38 -19.16
N LEU A 384 -37.94 4.41 -19.58
CA LEU A 384 -37.78 3.09 -18.96
C LEU A 384 -36.72 3.10 -17.87
N SER A 385 -35.67 3.91 -18.06
CA SER A 385 -34.55 4.00 -17.13
C SER A 385 -33.94 5.39 -17.06
N VAL A 386 -33.27 5.68 -15.94
CA VAL A 386 -32.40 6.85 -15.75
C VAL A 386 -31.05 6.32 -15.29
N ALA A 387 -29.98 6.60 -16.05
CA ALA A 387 -28.62 6.22 -15.67
C ALA A 387 -28.14 7.00 -14.46
N PHE A 388 -27.31 6.37 -13.62
CA PHE A 388 -26.61 7.06 -12.55
C PHE A 388 -25.55 8.01 -13.12
N GLY A 389 -25.23 9.09 -12.38
CA GLY A 389 -24.27 10.11 -12.82
C GLY A 389 -22.85 9.57 -12.97
N ILE A 390 -22.06 10.22 -13.84
CA ILE A 390 -20.61 10.02 -13.95
C ILE A 390 -19.88 11.26 -13.44
N LYS A 391 -18.57 11.14 -13.21
CA LYS A 391 -17.75 12.29 -12.87
C LYS A 391 -17.61 13.19 -14.10
N HIS A 392 -17.69 14.50 -13.91
CA HIS A 392 -17.52 15.49 -14.99
C HIS A 392 -16.36 16.44 -14.70
N ALA A 393 -15.65 16.86 -15.75
CA ALA A 393 -14.58 17.84 -15.63
C ALA A 393 -15.13 19.21 -15.22
N GLY A 394 -14.83 19.63 -13.98
CA GLY A 394 -15.22 20.94 -13.45
C GLY A 394 -16.49 20.93 -12.58
N SER A 395 -16.67 21.97 -11.78
CA SER A 395 -17.73 22.10 -10.76
C SER A 395 -19.03 22.68 -11.31
N SER A 396 -19.49 22.28 -12.50
CA SER A 396 -20.62 22.97 -13.15
C SER A 396 -21.95 22.25 -13.00
N GLY A 397 -22.49 22.26 -11.77
CA GLY A 397 -23.93 22.14 -11.47
C GLY A 397 -24.67 20.87 -11.93
N PHE A 398 -25.98 20.86 -11.71
CA PHE A 398 -26.88 19.82 -12.19
C PHE A 398 -26.92 19.81 -13.72
N GLN A 399 -26.55 18.69 -14.35
CA GLN A 399 -26.76 18.50 -15.79
C GLN A 399 -28.20 18.11 -16.02
N GLN A 400 -28.92 18.92 -16.82
CA GLN A 400 -30.29 18.55 -17.22
C GLN A 400 -30.29 17.17 -17.86
N TYR A 401 -31.25 16.34 -17.45
CA TYR A 401 -31.43 15.03 -18.07
C TYR A 401 -31.68 15.19 -19.58
N PHE A 402 -31.16 14.27 -20.37
CA PHE A 402 -31.24 14.26 -21.83
C PHE A 402 -31.39 12.83 -22.38
N GLY A 403 -31.61 12.71 -23.69
CA GLY A 403 -31.95 11.45 -24.35
C GLY A 403 -33.46 11.22 -24.49
N PHE A 404 -34.24 12.29 -24.64
CA PHE A 404 -35.70 12.24 -24.75
C PHE A 404 -36.21 11.80 -26.13
N ASP A 405 -35.35 11.83 -27.16
CA ASP A 405 -35.72 11.50 -28.53
C ASP A 405 -35.04 10.20 -28.99
N PRO A 406 -35.73 9.34 -29.76
CA PRO A 406 -35.11 8.22 -30.46
C PRO A 406 -34.11 8.69 -31.54
N PRO A 407 -32.98 8.00 -31.77
CA PRO A 407 -32.52 6.80 -31.08
C PRO A 407 -32.05 7.11 -29.64
N SER A 408 -32.65 6.41 -28.69
CA SER A 408 -32.38 6.59 -27.26
C SER A 408 -31.13 5.82 -26.84
N PHE A 409 -30.56 6.20 -25.70
CA PHE A 409 -29.54 5.41 -25.03
C PHE A 409 -30.02 3.99 -24.69
N VAL A 410 -29.09 3.05 -24.74
CA VAL A 410 -29.21 1.74 -24.09
C VAL A 410 -29.38 1.96 -22.57
N PRO A 411 -30.26 1.20 -21.89
CA PRO A 411 -30.31 1.22 -20.43
C PRO A 411 -28.93 0.92 -19.83
N GLU A 412 -28.46 1.76 -18.91
CA GLU A 412 -27.15 1.59 -18.26
C GLU A 412 -27.23 0.48 -17.22
N VAL A 413 -26.99 -0.76 -17.67
CA VAL A 413 -27.19 -1.98 -16.87
C VAL A 413 -26.33 -2.02 -15.60
N ARG A 414 -25.20 -1.31 -15.58
CA ARG A 414 -24.28 -1.29 -14.43
C ARG A 414 -24.78 -0.42 -13.29
N ALA A 415 -25.54 0.64 -13.59
CA ALA A 415 -25.97 1.65 -12.63
C ALA A 415 -27.14 2.47 -13.17
N CYS A 416 -28.39 2.08 -12.87
CA CYS A 416 -29.55 2.86 -13.29
C CYS A 416 -30.78 2.65 -12.39
N LEU A 417 -31.66 3.65 -12.37
CA LEU A 417 -33.00 3.56 -11.82
C LEU A 417 -33.97 3.06 -12.91
N LEU A 418 -34.76 2.04 -12.58
CA LEU A 418 -35.75 1.41 -13.46
C LEU A 418 -37.17 1.61 -12.93
N ASP A 419 -38.14 1.63 -13.84
CA ASP A 419 -39.56 1.45 -13.56
C ASP A 419 -39.98 0.02 -13.94
N ARG A 420 -40.16 -0.84 -12.93
CA ARG A 420 -40.50 -2.25 -13.11
C ARG A 420 -41.79 -2.44 -13.89
N SER A 421 -42.82 -1.67 -13.56
CA SER A 421 -44.15 -1.77 -14.17
C SER A 421 -44.13 -1.33 -15.65
N ARG A 422 -43.38 -0.28 -16.00
CA ARG A 422 -43.19 0.16 -17.40
C ARG A 422 -42.45 -0.89 -18.21
N LEU A 423 -41.38 -1.47 -17.67
CA LEU A 423 -40.59 -2.48 -18.36
C LEU A 423 -41.38 -3.79 -18.54
N LEU A 424 -42.13 -4.25 -17.52
CA LEU A 424 -42.97 -5.44 -17.62
C LEU A 424 -44.10 -5.31 -18.65
N ARG A 425 -44.72 -4.12 -18.78
CA ARG A 425 -45.73 -3.86 -19.82
C ARG A 425 -45.20 -3.98 -21.24
N GLN A 426 -43.88 -3.98 -21.41
CA GLN A 426 -43.23 -4.14 -22.71
C GLN A 426 -42.98 -5.60 -23.08
N ALA A 427 -43.11 -6.55 -22.16
CA ALA A 427 -42.92 -7.95 -22.47
C ALA A 427 -44.00 -8.49 -23.44
N PRO A 428 -43.66 -9.43 -24.34
CA PRO A 428 -42.33 -9.98 -24.56
C PRO A 428 -41.40 -9.01 -25.29
N LEU A 429 -40.16 -8.90 -24.80
CA LEU A 429 -39.07 -8.15 -25.41
C LEU A 429 -38.50 -8.92 -26.61
N PRO A 430 -38.00 -8.24 -27.66
CA PRO A 430 -37.47 -8.90 -28.85
C PRO A 430 -36.16 -9.64 -28.53
N ASN A 431 -36.17 -10.96 -28.66
CA ASN A 431 -34.98 -11.80 -28.53
C ASN A 431 -35.15 -13.11 -29.32
N SER A 432 -34.06 -13.82 -29.56
CA SER A 432 -34.06 -15.15 -30.16
C SER A 432 -33.07 -16.07 -29.43
N ALA A 433 -33.22 -17.37 -29.61
CA ALA A 433 -32.33 -18.38 -29.03
C ALA A 433 -31.66 -19.21 -30.13
N SER A 434 -30.43 -19.62 -29.86
CA SER A 434 -29.66 -20.62 -30.61
C SER A 434 -29.33 -21.78 -29.65
N PRO A 435 -28.79 -22.93 -30.15
CA PRO A 435 -28.35 -24.01 -29.27
C PRO A 435 -27.37 -23.57 -28.18
N ASP A 436 -26.59 -22.51 -28.45
CA ASP A 436 -25.50 -22.05 -27.57
C ASP A 436 -25.92 -20.93 -26.60
N GLY A 437 -27.14 -20.40 -26.71
CA GLY A 437 -27.63 -19.32 -25.83
C GLY A 437 -28.56 -18.32 -26.51
N LEU A 438 -28.96 -17.30 -25.74
CA LEU A 438 -29.77 -16.17 -26.23
C LEU A 438 -28.94 -15.27 -27.17
N ALA A 439 -29.58 -14.67 -28.16
CA ALA A 439 -28.91 -13.78 -29.10
C ALA A 439 -28.58 -12.41 -28.49
N LEU A 440 -29.47 -11.87 -27.65
CA LEU A 440 -29.36 -10.54 -27.05
C LEU A 440 -29.43 -10.58 -25.53
N THR A 441 -28.76 -9.62 -24.90
CA THR A 441 -29.01 -9.28 -23.50
C THR A 441 -30.36 -8.58 -23.35
N TRP A 442 -30.93 -8.58 -22.14
CA TRP A 442 -32.23 -7.94 -21.91
C TRP A 442 -32.25 -6.43 -22.23
N TYR A 443 -31.14 -5.72 -21.97
CA TYR A 443 -31.04 -4.29 -22.22
C TYR A 443 -30.86 -3.97 -23.71
N ARG A 444 -30.29 -4.89 -24.51
CA ARG A 444 -30.26 -4.78 -25.98
C ARG A 444 -31.63 -5.13 -26.59
N SER A 445 -32.37 -6.06 -25.99
CA SER A 445 -33.78 -6.27 -26.34
C SER A 445 -34.63 -5.02 -26.03
N ALA A 446 -34.40 -4.38 -24.88
CA ALA A 446 -35.07 -3.13 -24.52
C ALA A 446 -34.71 -1.97 -25.47
N GLU A 447 -33.43 -1.81 -25.84
CA GLU A 447 -32.98 -0.81 -26.82
C GLU A 447 -33.70 -0.94 -28.17
N ARG A 448 -33.85 -2.16 -28.69
CA ARG A 448 -34.59 -2.41 -29.94
C ARG A 448 -36.04 -1.93 -29.82
N LEU A 449 -36.68 -2.25 -28.71
CA LEU A 449 -38.05 -1.83 -28.45
C LEU A 449 -38.18 -0.30 -28.26
N GLN A 450 -37.18 0.34 -27.65
CA GLN A 450 -37.11 1.79 -27.52
C GLN A 450 -37.17 2.46 -28.89
N ALA A 451 -36.41 1.94 -29.86
CA ALA A 451 -36.44 2.43 -31.23
C ALA A 451 -37.80 2.21 -31.92
N GLU A 452 -38.48 1.07 -31.66
CA GLU A 452 -39.78 0.75 -32.27
C GLU A 452 -40.96 1.53 -31.68
N ARG A 453 -40.93 1.82 -30.37
CA ARG A 453 -42.09 2.35 -29.62
C ARG A 453 -41.92 3.76 -29.08
N GLY A 454 -40.81 4.43 -29.40
CA GLY A 454 -40.51 5.78 -28.88
C GLY A 454 -40.32 5.80 -27.37
N LEU A 455 -39.81 4.71 -26.79
CA LEU A 455 -39.44 4.66 -25.37
C LEU A 455 -38.00 5.12 -25.21
N VAL A 456 -37.64 5.62 -24.04
CA VAL A 456 -36.32 6.23 -23.82
C VAL A 456 -35.63 5.80 -22.54
N SER A 457 -34.32 6.02 -22.48
CA SER A 457 -33.48 5.90 -21.30
C SER A 457 -32.67 7.17 -21.17
N LEU A 458 -32.75 7.80 -20.01
CA LEU A 458 -32.22 9.14 -19.79
C LEU A 458 -30.82 9.10 -19.16
N ARG A 459 -30.02 10.12 -19.44
CA ARG A 459 -28.71 10.36 -18.82
C ARG A 459 -28.63 11.81 -18.34
N GLY A 460 -27.73 12.11 -17.41
CA GLY A 460 -27.57 13.42 -16.77
C GLY A 460 -27.66 13.31 -15.25
N GLY A 461 -28.02 14.40 -14.59
CA GLY A 461 -28.09 14.50 -13.13
C GLY A 461 -26.95 15.33 -12.54
N ASP A 462 -26.84 15.30 -11.22
CA ASP A 462 -25.86 16.09 -10.47
C ASP A 462 -24.53 15.34 -10.28
N PHE A 463 -23.43 16.03 -10.56
CA PHE A 463 -22.06 15.50 -10.45
C PHE A 463 -21.63 15.16 -9.01
N ARG A 464 -22.37 15.61 -7.98
CA ARG A 464 -22.04 15.32 -6.58
C ARG A 464 -22.09 13.84 -6.23
N SER A 465 -22.77 13.03 -7.04
CA SER A 465 -22.82 11.57 -6.90
C SER A 465 -22.50 10.94 -8.25
N PHE A 466 -21.49 10.07 -8.30
CA PHE A 466 -21.08 9.44 -9.55
C PHE A 466 -20.60 8.01 -9.34
N PHE A 467 -20.56 7.24 -10.43
CA PHE A 467 -19.99 5.89 -10.44
C PHE A 467 -18.75 5.77 -11.33
N VAL A 468 -17.89 4.82 -11.00
CA VAL A 468 -16.75 4.35 -11.79
C VAL A 468 -16.79 2.83 -11.86
N HIS A 469 -16.65 2.28 -13.06
CA HIS A 469 -16.71 0.84 -13.31
C HIS A 469 -15.31 0.29 -13.68
N PRO A 470 -14.80 -0.76 -13.00
CA PRO A 470 -13.48 -1.31 -13.26
C PRO A 470 -13.49 -2.35 -14.40
N GLN A 471 -12.43 -2.40 -15.21
CA GLN A 471 -12.25 -3.52 -16.15
C GLN A 471 -11.83 -4.80 -15.41
N ASN A 472 -12.22 -5.98 -15.92
CA ASN A 472 -11.94 -7.27 -15.26
C ASN A 472 -10.47 -7.54 -14.97
N TYR A 473 -9.54 -7.11 -15.83
CA TYR A 473 -8.11 -7.34 -15.59
C TYR A 473 -7.57 -6.59 -14.36
N ARG A 474 -8.24 -5.53 -13.91
CA ARG A 474 -7.92 -4.77 -12.69
C ARG A 474 -8.25 -5.55 -11.43
N LYS A 475 -9.35 -6.31 -11.47
CA LYS A 475 -9.84 -7.15 -10.39
C LYS A 475 -9.00 -8.42 -10.15
N GLY A 476 -8.04 -8.70 -11.04
CA GLY A 476 -7.12 -9.82 -10.91
C GLY A 476 -6.12 -9.70 -9.75
N ASP A 477 -5.91 -8.51 -9.19
CA ASP A 477 -5.22 -8.28 -7.92
C ASP A 477 -6.18 -7.56 -6.96
N PRO A 478 -6.70 -8.23 -5.92
CA PRO A 478 -7.63 -7.63 -4.97
C PRO A 478 -7.09 -6.36 -4.29
N TYR A 479 -5.78 -6.28 -4.04
CA TYR A 479 -5.18 -5.09 -3.45
C TYR A 479 -5.34 -3.88 -4.37
N VAL A 480 -5.03 -4.04 -5.66
CA VAL A 480 -5.15 -2.95 -6.64
C VAL A 480 -6.60 -2.49 -6.75
N TRP A 481 -7.53 -3.43 -6.95
CA TRP A 481 -8.94 -3.11 -7.12
C TRP A 481 -9.54 -2.40 -5.90
N LEU A 482 -9.32 -2.92 -4.70
CA LEU A 482 -9.94 -2.38 -3.49
C LEU A 482 -9.22 -1.13 -2.98
N THR A 483 -7.93 -0.96 -3.30
CA THR A 483 -7.24 0.32 -3.10
C THR A 483 -7.85 1.40 -3.99
N ILE A 484 -8.14 1.12 -5.26
CA ILE A 484 -8.81 2.06 -6.17
C ILE A 484 -10.20 2.42 -5.64
N LEU A 485 -10.98 1.43 -5.17
CA LEU A 485 -12.27 1.68 -4.52
C LEU A 485 -12.13 2.67 -3.36
N ASP A 486 -11.16 2.46 -2.47
CA ASP A 486 -10.90 3.39 -1.36
C ASP A 486 -10.52 4.80 -1.86
N ARG A 487 -9.76 4.92 -2.96
CA ARG A 487 -9.44 6.23 -3.57
C ARG A 487 -10.68 6.92 -4.13
N VAL A 488 -11.60 6.19 -4.79
CA VAL A 488 -12.87 6.73 -5.29
C VAL A 488 -13.70 7.31 -4.14
N GLU A 489 -13.80 6.60 -3.02
CA GLU A 489 -14.55 7.06 -1.85
C GLU A 489 -13.94 8.27 -1.14
N GLN A 490 -12.62 8.43 -1.25
CA GLN A 490 -11.90 9.57 -0.72
C GLN A 490 -11.82 10.72 -1.75
N LEU A 491 -12.43 10.55 -2.93
CA LEU A 491 -12.40 11.49 -4.05
C LEU A 491 -10.96 11.80 -4.53
N ALA A 492 -10.03 10.89 -4.27
CA ALA A 492 -8.62 10.98 -4.62
C ALA A 492 -8.35 10.34 -6.00
N MET A 493 -8.99 10.88 -7.03
CA MET A 493 -8.99 10.31 -8.38
C MET A 493 -8.02 11.06 -9.32
N PRO A 494 -7.45 10.39 -10.34
CA PRO A 494 -6.68 11.05 -11.37
C PRO A 494 -7.58 11.92 -12.27
N ALA A 495 -6.99 12.96 -12.87
CA ALA A 495 -7.70 13.88 -13.77
C ALA A 495 -8.27 13.16 -15.01
N GLY A 496 -7.61 12.11 -15.49
CA GLY A 496 -8.08 11.33 -16.63
C GLY A 496 -9.38 10.53 -16.38
N GLN A 497 -9.94 10.52 -15.16
CA GLN A 497 -11.21 9.86 -14.86
C GLN A 497 -12.44 10.71 -15.18
N ASP A 498 -12.27 12.01 -15.45
CA ASP A 498 -13.38 12.87 -15.83
C ASP A 498 -14.07 12.42 -17.12
N ASP A 499 -15.40 12.53 -17.14
CA ASP A 499 -16.29 12.20 -18.26
C ASP A 499 -16.25 10.74 -18.73
N GLU A 500 -15.61 9.87 -17.95
CA GLU A 500 -15.43 8.45 -18.25
C GLU A 500 -16.12 7.57 -17.19
N PRO A 501 -17.07 6.71 -17.58
CA PRO A 501 -17.68 5.74 -16.66
C PRO A 501 -16.74 4.57 -16.36
N GLU A 502 -15.86 4.23 -17.29
CA GLU A 502 -14.86 3.19 -17.12
C GLU A 502 -13.64 3.74 -16.37
N LEU A 503 -13.01 2.89 -15.58
CA LEU A 503 -11.80 3.22 -14.84
C LEU A 503 -10.66 3.60 -15.79
N GLN A 504 -10.10 4.81 -15.66
CA GLN A 504 -8.99 5.33 -16.45
C GLN A 504 -7.66 5.37 -15.68
N ALA A 505 -6.56 5.71 -16.34
CA ALA A 505 -5.21 5.88 -15.77
C ALA A 505 -4.58 4.62 -15.13
N SER A 506 -3.28 4.65 -14.86
CA SER A 506 -2.55 3.53 -14.23
C SER A 506 -2.75 3.47 -12.71
N PHE A 507 -2.50 2.32 -12.09
CA PHE A 507 -2.61 2.19 -10.62
C PHE A 507 -1.71 3.17 -9.85
N PRO A 508 -0.44 3.42 -10.23
CA PRO A 508 0.37 4.46 -9.61
C PRO A 508 -0.23 5.88 -9.66
N GLU A 509 -1.06 6.19 -10.66
CA GLU A 509 -1.77 7.46 -10.74
C GLU A 509 -2.99 7.52 -9.83
N TRP A 510 -3.59 6.37 -9.52
CA TRP A 510 -4.62 6.21 -8.49
C TRP A 510 -4.06 6.29 -7.07
N CYS A 511 -2.76 6.01 -6.87
CA CYS A 511 -2.10 6.10 -5.56
C CYS A 511 -1.81 7.55 -5.12
N ARG A 512 -2.80 8.44 -5.24
CA ARG A 512 -2.73 9.85 -4.83
C ARG A 512 -3.56 10.09 -3.55
N PRO A 513 -3.24 11.14 -2.76
CA PRO A 513 -2.05 11.99 -2.89
C PRO A 513 -0.78 11.21 -2.52
N LYS A 514 0.30 11.43 -3.27
CA LYS A 514 1.62 10.87 -2.93
C LYS A 514 2.36 11.83 -1.99
N ARG A 515 3.26 11.28 -1.18
CA ARG A 515 4.15 12.04 -0.29
C ARG A 515 5.52 12.26 -0.91
N GLY A 516 6.09 13.44 -0.67
CA GLY A 516 7.37 13.87 -1.26
C GLY A 516 8.24 14.72 -0.35
N GLU A 517 7.85 14.88 0.91
CA GLU A 517 8.62 15.59 1.94
C GLU A 517 9.97 14.94 2.21
N ASP A 518 10.89 15.71 2.78
CA ASP A 518 12.23 15.23 3.16
C ASP A 518 12.17 13.99 4.07
N LEU A 519 11.14 13.90 4.93
CA LEU A 519 10.83 12.73 5.73
C LEU A 519 9.35 12.37 5.60
N VAL A 520 9.06 11.12 5.28
CA VAL A 520 7.70 10.58 5.20
C VAL A 520 7.57 9.45 6.21
N VAL A 521 6.65 9.61 7.16
CA VAL A 521 6.26 8.57 8.11
C VAL A 521 5.31 7.61 7.43
N VAL A 522 5.58 6.32 7.48
CA VAL A 522 4.66 5.27 7.03
C VAL A 522 4.27 4.45 8.25
N SER A 523 2.97 4.41 8.54
CA SER A 523 2.47 3.79 9.75
C SER A 523 1.29 2.88 9.47
N LEU A 524 1.44 1.63 9.90
CA LEU A 524 0.41 0.61 9.84
C LEU A 524 -0.29 0.53 11.19
N LEU A 525 -1.58 0.86 11.22
CA LEU A 525 -2.39 0.81 12.43
C LEU A 525 -2.72 -0.65 12.78
N PRO A 526 -2.66 -1.02 14.07
CA PRO A 526 -3.18 -2.29 14.51
C PRO A 526 -4.71 -2.32 14.32
N PRO A 527 -5.27 -3.49 14.02
CA PRO A 527 -6.70 -3.62 13.77
C PRO A 527 -7.53 -3.40 15.04
N GLU A 528 -7.03 -3.87 16.20
CA GLU A 528 -7.65 -3.61 17.50
C GLU A 528 -7.33 -2.20 17.99
N ASP A 529 -8.28 -1.55 18.66
CA ASP A 529 -8.12 -0.21 19.25
C ASP A 529 -7.54 0.84 18.29
N CYS A 530 -7.82 0.67 16.99
CA CYS A 530 -7.22 1.41 15.89
C CYS A 530 -7.28 2.93 16.09
N ILE A 531 -8.41 3.46 16.54
CA ILE A 531 -8.59 4.89 16.78
C ILE A 531 -7.72 5.41 17.94
N ILE A 532 -7.54 4.63 19.00
CA ILE A 532 -6.71 5.00 20.16
C ILE A 532 -5.25 5.11 19.71
N HIS A 533 -4.79 4.10 18.97
CA HIS A 533 -3.45 4.05 18.39
C HIS A 533 -3.20 5.19 17.41
N ALA A 534 -4.15 5.46 16.50
CA ALA A 534 -4.07 6.57 15.56
C ALA A 534 -3.95 7.92 16.28
N ARG A 535 -4.77 8.18 17.32
CA ARG A 535 -4.70 9.43 18.09
C ARG A 535 -3.34 9.60 18.77
N ARG A 536 -2.82 8.55 19.40
CA ARG A 536 -1.51 8.58 20.07
C ARG A 536 -0.37 8.86 19.09
N LEU A 537 -0.35 8.14 17.98
CA LEU A 537 0.61 8.33 16.89
C LEU A 537 0.57 9.78 16.39
N LEU A 538 -0.61 10.27 16.01
CA LEU A 538 -0.79 11.62 15.47
C LEU A 538 -0.39 12.69 16.48
N ALA A 539 -0.73 12.53 17.76
CA ALA A 539 -0.31 13.46 18.81
C ALA A 539 1.22 13.54 18.94
N SER A 540 1.91 12.40 18.87
CA SER A 540 3.37 12.35 18.92
C SER A 540 4.05 13.01 17.71
N LEU A 541 3.43 12.92 16.52
CA LEU A 541 3.92 13.57 15.30
C LEU A 541 3.62 15.07 15.30
N LEU A 542 2.43 15.48 15.74
CA LEU A 542 2.02 16.89 15.78
C LEU A 542 2.69 17.68 16.90
N SER A 543 3.28 17.03 17.89
CA SER A 543 4.11 17.69 18.90
C SER A 543 5.55 17.93 18.43
N GLN A 544 5.98 17.40 17.28
CA GLN A 544 7.34 17.61 16.78
C GLN A 544 7.60 19.08 16.41
N THR A 545 8.77 19.56 16.80
CA THR A 545 9.31 20.90 16.49
C THR A 545 9.61 21.07 15.00
N ASP A 546 10.17 20.03 14.38
CA ASP A 546 10.30 19.94 12.92
C ASP A 546 8.96 19.55 12.30
N ARG A 547 8.43 20.42 11.45
CA ARG A 547 7.16 20.25 10.72
C ARG A 547 7.37 19.75 9.30
N GLY A 548 8.59 19.54 8.82
CA GLY A 548 8.91 19.08 7.46
C GLY A 548 8.76 17.57 7.30
N TRP A 549 7.58 17.03 7.62
CA TRP A 549 7.26 15.62 7.46
C TRP A 549 5.88 15.39 6.81
N GLY A 550 5.75 14.28 6.10
CA GLY A 550 4.49 13.73 5.60
C GLY A 550 4.11 12.41 6.28
N LEU A 551 2.88 11.96 6.10
CA LEU A 551 2.35 10.73 6.68
C LEU A 551 1.62 9.90 5.63
N VAL A 552 1.92 8.61 5.56
CA VAL A 552 1.06 7.58 4.96
C VAL A 552 0.52 6.73 6.12
N LEU A 553 -0.76 6.92 6.43
CA LEU A 553 -1.43 6.22 7.52
C LEU A 553 -2.28 5.10 6.94
N ILE A 554 -2.13 3.88 7.45
CA ILE A 554 -2.73 2.69 6.85
C ILE A 554 -3.57 1.96 7.89
N ASP A 555 -4.87 1.89 7.64
CA ASP A 555 -5.78 0.95 8.27
C ASP A 555 -5.80 -0.35 7.43
N ASN A 556 -5.27 -1.44 7.98
CA ASN A 556 -5.23 -2.73 7.29
C ASN A 556 -6.39 -3.65 7.68
N HIS A 557 -7.60 -3.12 7.46
CA HIS A 557 -8.86 -3.81 7.72
C HIS A 557 -9.15 -3.99 9.22
N SER A 558 -9.24 -2.87 9.95
CA SER A 558 -9.89 -2.81 11.26
C SER A 558 -11.39 -3.16 11.14
N GLU A 559 -11.92 -3.80 12.17
CA GLU A 559 -13.32 -4.25 12.17
C GLU A 559 -14.30 -3.08 12.32
N GLY A 560 -15.42 -3.12 11.59
CA GLY A 560 -16.53 -2.18 11.73
C GLY A 560 -16.42 -0.87 10.91
N ALA A 561 -17.26 0.10 11.27
CA ALA A 561 -17.39 1.38 10.58
C ALA A 561 -16.33 2.42 11.02
N LEU A 562 -15.07 2.01 11.27
CA LEU A 562 -14.00 2.89 11.78
C LEU A 562 -13.48 3.90 10.74
N SER A 563 -13.70 3.64 9.45
CA SER A 563 -13.16 4.48 8.38
C SER A 563 -13.63 5.95 8.35
N PRO A 564 -14.89 6.33 8.70
CA PRO A 564 -15.29 7.73 8.82
C PRO A 564 -14.61 8.43 10.01
N GLU A 565 -14.52 7.80 11.17
CA GLU A 565 -13.85 8.38 12.35
C GLU A 565 -12.36 8.65 12.08
N LEU A 566 -11.66 7.71 11.42
CA LEU A 566 -10.27 7.92 11.00
C LEU A 566 -10.14 9.05 9.98
N ARG A 567 -11.08 9.16 9.03
CA ARG A 567 -11.11 10.27 8.06
C ARG A 567 -11.28 11.61 8.76
N ASP A 568 -12.20 11.72 9.72
CA ASP A 568 -12.42 12.94 10.51
C ASP A 568 -11.20 13.30 11.35
N LEU A 569 -10.54 12.29 11.94
CA LEU A 569 -9.33 12.47 12.73
C LEU A 569 -8.18 13.06 11.91
N VAL A 570 -7.99 12.61 10.66
CA VAL A 570 -6.92 13.10 9.78
C VAL A 570 -7.30 14.32 8.95
N ALA A 571 -8.59 14.67 8.85
CA ALA A 571 -9.06 15.77 8.00
C ALA A 571 -8.31 17.10 8.23
N PRO A 572 -8.03 17.54 9.48
CA PRO A 572 -7.29 18.79 9.73
C PRO A 572 -5.84 18.78 9.22
N ILE A 573 -5.27 17.60 8.98
CA ILE A 573 -3.88 17.40 8.55
C ILE A 573 -3.77 16.72 7.18
N SER A 574 -4.88 16.64 6.44
CA SER A 574 -4.99 15.96 5.14
C SER A 574 -3.97 16.44 4.11
N ALA A 575 -3.55 17.71 4.14
CA ALA A 575 -2.50 18.23 3.27
C ALA A 575 -1.15 17.48 3.41
N ARG A 576 -0.91 16.86 4.58
CA ARG A 576 0.30 16.12 4.93
C ARG A 576 0.07 14.63 5.10
N THR A 577 -1.16 14.16 4.94
CA THR A 577 -1.54 12.78 5.23
C THR A 577 -2.19 12.12 4.02
N THR A 578 -1.69 10.93 3.67
CA THR A 578 -2.34 9.99 2.77
C THR A 578 -2.93 8.87 3.63
N LEU A 579 -4.26 8.80 3.71
CA LEU A 579 -4.96 7.74 4.46
C LEU A 579 -5.32 6.58 3.53
N LEU A 580 -4.89 5.37 3.85
CA LEU A 580 -5.25 4.14 3.15
C LEU A 580 -6.15 3.28 4.06
N CYS A 581 -7.35 2.93 3.59
CA CYS A 581 -8.26 2.03 4.31
C CYS A 581 -8.43 0.73 3.51
N ASN A 582 -7.60 -0.27 3.80
CA ASN A 582 -7.67 -1.55 3.11
C ASN A 582 -8.98 -2.26 3.42
N ARG A 583 -9.63 -2.76 2.37
CA ARG A 583 -10.90 -3.50 2.47
C ARG A 583 -10.72 -4.99 2.70
N LEU A 584 -9.51 -5.49 2.53
CA LEU A 584 -9.09 -6.84 2.86
C LEU A 584 -7.83 -6.76 3.69
N ARG A 585 -7.70 -7.71 4.63
CA ARG A 585 -6.46 -7.86 5.39
C ARG A 585 -5.38 -8.43 4.49
N GLU A 586 -4.25 -7.74 4.45
CA GLU A 586 -3.04 -8.17 3.73
C GLU A 586 -1.88 -8.38 4.73
N PRO A 587 -0.86 -9.18 4.40
CA PRO A 587 0.34 -9.28 5.24
C PRO A 587 0.99 -7.90 5.45
N SER A 588 1.38 -7.58 6.68
CA SER A 588 1.91 -6.24 7.05
C SER A 588 3.11 -5.80 6.18
N LEU A 589 3.98 -6.73 5.81
CA LEU A 589 5.11 -6.47 4.90
C LEU A 589 4.63 -6.04 3.51
N ALA A 590 3.62 -6.73 2.97
CA ALA A 590 3.04 -6.42 1.67
C ALA A 590 2.47 -5.01 1.65
N VAL A 591 1.72 -4.66 2.70
CA VAL A 591 1.08 -3.35 2.87
C VAL A 591 2.14 -2.24 2.97
N THR A 592 3.14 -2.43 3.83
CA THR A 592 4.20 -1.44 4.05
C THR A 592 5.04 -1.24 2.80
N GLU A 593 5.44 -2.32 2.13
CA GLU A 593 6.24 -2.27 0.90
C GLU A 593 5.49 -1.55 -0.23
N ARG A 594 4.22 -1.92 -0.48
CA ARG A 594 3.36 -1.29 -1.48
C ARG A 594 3.09 0.18 -1.15
N ALA A 595 2.88 0.52 0.13
CA ALA A 595 2.71 1.90 0.56
C ALA A 595 3.95 2.76 0.25
N VAL A 596 5.14 2.28 0.61
CA VAL A 596 6.40 2.97 0.30
C VAL A 596 6.62 3.07 -1.21
N ARG A 597 6.32 2.00 -1.97
CA ARG A 597 6.55 1.98 -3.43
C ARG A 597 5.64 2.95 -4.18
N HIS A 598 4.35 2.97 -3.85
CA HIS A 598 3.34 3.66 -4.65
C HIS A 598 2.92 5.03 -4.09
N PHE A 599 3.01 5.26 -2.78
CA PHE A 599 2.56 6.50 -2.14
C PHE A 599 3.69 7.41 -1.66
N VAL A 600 4.96 7.02 -1.81
CA VAL A 600 6.14 7.89 -1.61
C VAL A 600 6.82 8.13 -2.96
N ASP A 601 6.73 9.35 -3.48
CA ASP A 601 7.12 9.67 -4.85
C ASP A 601 8.59 10.08 -4.96
N ASN A 602 9.06 10.90 -4.00
CA ASN A 602 10.41 11.44 -4.03
C ASN A 602 11.43 10.34 -3.62
N PRO A 603 12.34 9.92 -4.53
CA PRO A 603 13.32 8.88 -4.24
C PRO A 603 14.33 9.28 -3.16
N ASP A 604 14.51 10.57 -2.92
CA ASP A 604 15.42 11.09 -1.90
C ASP A 604 14.74 11.33 -0.55
N SER A 605 13.42 11.18 -0.44
CA SER A 605 12.75 11.19 0.87
C SER A 605 13.31 10.11 1.80
N PHE A 606 13.49 10.46 3.08
CA PHE A 606 13.63 9.47 4.13
C PHE A 606 12.26 8.91 4.49
N VAL A 607 12.15 7.58 4.54
CA VAL A 607 10.94 6.87 4.96
C VAL A 607 11.15 6.41 6.40
N LEU A 608 10.34 6.91 7.33
CA LEU A 608 10.31 6.48 8.72
C LEU A 608 9.19 5.46 8.92
N LEU A 609 9.53 4.19 9.10
CA LEU A 609 8.58 3.14 9.49
C LEU A 609 8.35 3.22 10.99
N LEU A 610 7.20 3.78 11.37
CA LEU A 610 6.77 3.87 12.76
C LEU A 610 5.50 3.03 12.92
N ASP A 611 5.61 1.93 13.65
CA ASP A 611 4.48 1.05 13.95
C ASP A 611 3.31 1.85 14.53
N GLY A 612 2.07 1.59 14.09
CA GLY A 612 0.90 2.36 14.52
C GLY A 612 0.57 2.21 16.00
N SER A 613 1.07 1.15 16.64
CA SER A 613 1.00 0.98 18.09
C SER A 613 2.11 1.73 18.85
N SER A 614 3.06 2.37 18.16
CA SER A 614 4.14 3.15 18.76
C SER A 614 3.84 4.66 18.74
N ALA A 615 4.77 5.46 19.27
CA ALA A 615 4.76 6.91 19.30
C ALA A 615 6.19 7.44 19.46
N LEU A 616 6.47 8.64 18.95
CA LEU A 616 7.76 9.31 19.18
C LEU A 616 7.84 9.87 20.60
N LEU A 617 8.95 9.61 21.28
CA LEU A 617 9.23 10.06 22.64
C LEU A 617 10.17 11.26 22.61
N GLY A 618 9.62 12.45 22.83
CA GLY A 618 10.29 13.75 22.70
C GLY A 618 9.79 14.55 21.49
N ASN A 619 9.82 15.88 21.57
CA ASN A 619 9.36 16.79 20.52
C ASN A 619 10.46 17.20 19.52
N THR A 620 11.69 16.72 19.66
CA THR A 620 12.82 16.99 18.74
C THR A 620 13.28 15.77 17.96
N VAL A 621 12.58 14.63 18.07
CA VAL A 621 13.03 13.35 17.50
C VAL A 621 13.26 13.45 15.99
N ILE A 622 12.33 14.05 15.25
CA ILE A 622 12.48 14.21 13.78
C ILE A 622 13.67 15.11 13.45
N ALA A 623 13.84 16.22 14.17
CA ALA A 623 14.95 17.16 13.95
C ALA A 623 16.31 16.50 14.23
N SER A 624 16.42 15.79 15.34
CA SER A 624 17.64 15.05 15.73
C SER A 624 17.95 13.93 14.73
N LEU A 625 16.95 13.16 14.32
CA LEU A 625 17.12 12.09 13.32
C LEU A 625 17.64 12.65 11.99
N LYS A 626 17.06 13.74 11.48
CA LYS A 626 17.54 14.39 10.25
C LYS A 626 18.97 14.91 10.40
N ALA A 627 19.30 15.47 11.56
CA ALA A 627 20.66 15.94 11.85
C ALA A 627 21.66 14.78 11.85
N ASP A 628 21.34 13.65 12.50
CA ASP A 628 22.18 12.45 12.50
C ASP A 628 22.39 11.91 11.09
N LEU A 629 21.29 11.74 10.33
CA LEU A 629 21.35 11.30 8.93
C LEU A 629 22.24 12.20 8.06
N ALA A 630 22.18 13.52 8.26
CA ALA A 630 22.99 14.48 7.53
C ALA A 630 24.46 14.46 7.97
N ASN A 631 24.72 14.51 9.28
CA ASN A 631 26.07 14.58 9.86
C ASN A 631 26.91 13.34 9.53
N TYR A 632 26.28 12.17 9.52
CA TYR A 632 26.95 10.91 9.19
C TYR A 632 26.83 10.55 7.70
N GLY A 633 26.08 11.31 6.89
CA GLY A 633 25.80 10.97 5.50
C GLY A 633 25.11 9.60 5.36
N ALA A 634 24.26 9.25 6.32
CA ALA A 634 23.61 7.95 6.41
C ALA A 634 22.39 7.86 5.47
N ASP A 635 22.19 6.68 4.90
CA ASP A 635 21.04 6.32 4.06
C ASP A 635 20.08 5.34 4.74
N PHE A 636 20.46 4.83 5.92
CA PHE A 636 19.64 4.06 6.83
C PHE A 636 19.95 4.43 8.29
N ALA A 637 18.93 4.55 9.13
CA ALA A 637 19.05 4.75 10.56
C ALA A 637 18.05 3.86 11.33
N LEU A 638 18.53 3.25 12.41
CA LEU A 638 17.69 2.54 13.37
C LEU A 638 17.43 3.42 14.59
N GLY A 639 16.17 3.60 14.95
CA GLY A 639 15.75 4.26 16.18
C GLY A 639 16.10 3.45 17.44
N LYS A 640 15.96 4.06 18.61
CA LYS A 640 16.13 3.40 19.91
C LYS A 640 14.80 3.47 20.64
N GLU A 641 14.13 2.33 20.77
CA GLU A 641 12.92 2.26 21.58
C GLU A 641 13.27 2.23 23.08
N TRP A 642 12.39 2.80 23.92
CA TRP A 642 12.48 2.62 25.37
C TRP A 642 12.25 1.14 25.72
N ARG A 643 13.07 0.53 26.58
CA ARG A 643 12.75 -0.74 27.27
C ARG A 643 13.49 -0.80 28.59
N ILE A 644 12.80 -0.98 29.72
CA ILE A 644 13.53 -1.00 30.99
C ILE A 644 14.45 -2.22 31.09
N ARG A 645 13.97 -3.43 30.77
CA ARG A 645 14.84 -4.61 30.60
C ARG A 645 15.37 -4.65 29.16
N GLY A 646 16.65 -4.29 29.01
CA GLY A 646 17.29 -4.17 27.70
C GLY A 646 17.71 -2.75 27.30
N LEU A 647 17.90 -1.85 28.25
CA LEU A 647 18.48 -0.53 28.01
C LEU A 647 20.01 -0.54 27.80
N GLY A 648 20.67 -1.70 27.88
CA GLY A 648 22.10 -1.85 27.59
C GLY A 648 22.44 -1.61 26.10
N LEU A 649 23.74 -1.60 25.78
CA LEU A 649 24.30 -1.65 24.42
C LEU A 649 23.82 -2.93 23.70
N HIS A 650 22.58 -2.95 23.22
CA HIS A 650 22.19 -3.91 22.19
C HIS A 650 22.99 -3.59 20.95
N VAL A 651 24.03 -4.38 20.69
CA VAL A 651 24.82 -4.24 19.48
C VAL A 651 23.91 -4.58 18.32
N VAL A 652 23.71 -3.61 17.44
CA VAL A 652 23.04 -3.85 16.16
C VAL A 652 24.11 -4.36 15.21
N ASP A 653 23.90 -5.54 14.65
CA ASP A 653 24.82 -6.13 13.67
C ASP A 653 24.41 -5.73 12.25
N PHE A 654 24.86 -4.57 11.80
CA PHE A 654 24.68 -4.11 10.43
C PHE A 654 25.51 -4.90 9.41
N LEU A 655 26.54 -5.62 9.85
CA LEU A 655 27.41 -6.40 8.96
C LEU A 655 26.80 -7.75 8.60
N HIS A 656 25.99 -8.32 9.51
CA HIS A 656 25.31 -9.60 9.30
C HIS A 656 23.79 -9.47 9.51
N PRO A 657 23.09 -8.68 8.66
CA PRO A 657 21.67 -8.41 8.85
C PRO A 657 20.77 -9.64 8.68
N ARG A 658 21.26 -10.76 8.14
CA ARG A 658 20.50 -12.04 8.09
C ARG A 658 20.69 -12.94 9.30
N ARG A 659 21.51 -12.54 10.28
CA ARG A 659 21.70 -13.30 11.51
C ARG A 659 20.52 -13.06 12.46
N GLU A 660 19.90 -14.14 12.93
CA GLU A 660 18.91 -14.05 13.99
C GLU A 660 19.51 -13.36 15.23
N GLY A 661 18.76 -12.40 15.81
CA GLY A 661 19.22 -11.61 16.94
C GLY A 661 20.13 -10.43 16.59
N ASN A 662 20.17 -10.00 15.32
CA ASN A 662 20.94 -8.82 14.86
C ASN A 662 20.52 -7.46 15.47
N GLY A 663 19.38 -7.39 16.16
CA GLY A 663 18.87 -6.17 16.80
C GLY A 663 18.13 -5.18 15.89
N LEU A 664 17.89 -5.48 14.60
CA LEU A 664 17.15 -4.63 13.66
C LEU A 664 15.63 -4.56 13.94
N ASP A 665 15.13 -5.43 14.81
CA ASP A 665 13.74 -5.53 15.26
C ASP A 665 13.41 -4.55 16.41
N ARG A 666 14.31 -3.61 16.72
CA ARG A 666 14.21 -2.74 17.89
C ARG A 666 14.18 -1.28 17.47
N GLY A 667 13.08 -0.59 17.74
CA GLY A 667 12.86 0.79 17.34
C GLY A 667 12.29 0.94 15.93
N PHE A 668 12.11 2.19 15.51
CA PHE A 668 11.71 2.50 14.14
C PHE A 668 12.87 2.28 13.17
N GLN A 669 12.54 2.19 11.89
CA GLN A 669 13.53 2.16 10.80
C GLN A 669 13.35 3.41 9.95
N CYS A 670 14.44 4.10 9.64
CA CYS A 670 14.42 5.26 8.76
C CYS A 670 15.39 5.04 7.59
N PHE A 671 14.96 5.18 6.34
CA PHE A 671 15.83 4.89 5.20
C PHE A 671 15.52 5.75 3.98
N ARG A 672 16.49 6.01 3.11
CA ARG A 672 16.24 6.69 1.83
C ARG A 672 15.35 5.82 0.96
N ARG A 673 14.22 6.35 0.48
CA ARG A 673 13.26 5.62 -0.38
C ARG A 673 13.98 4.86 -1.50
N ARG A 674 14.89 5.52 -2.22
CA ARG A 674 15.64 4.93 -3.36
C ARG A 674 16.37 3.61 -3.06
N LEU A 675 16.67 3.27 -1.80
CA LEU A 675 17.22 1.95 -1.46
C LEU A 675 16.30 0.82 -1.94
N LEU A 676 14.98 1.02 -1.87
CA LEU A 676 13.99 0.05 -2.36
C LEU A 676 14.09 -0.22 -3.87
N ASN A 677 14.71 0.69 -4.65
CA ASN A 677 14.89 0.51 -6.09
C ASN A 677 15.93 -0.58 -6.42
N ALA A 678 16.82 -0.92 -5.49
CA ALA A 678 17.75 -2.04 -5.63
C ALA A 678 17.05 -3.40 -5.43
N LEU A 679 15.84 -3.39 -4.87
CA LEU A 679 15.08 -4.59 -4.51
C LEU A 679 13.96 -4.85 -5.52
N GLY A 680 13.69 -6.12 -5.79
CA GLY A 680 12.62 -6.63 -6.62
C GLY A 680 11.51 -7.31 -5.81
N PRO A 681 10.41 -7.70 -6.47
CA PRO A 681 9.23 -8.24 -5.79
C PRO A 681 9.47 -9.57 -5.04
N TYR A 682 10.53 -10.30 -5.38
CA TYR A 682 10.89 -11.59 -4.77
C TYR A 682 11.85 -11.46 -3.58
N ASP A 683 12.38 -10.26 -3.30
CA ASP A 683 13.25 -10.04 -2.14
C ASP A 683 12.49 -10.05 -0.81
N PHE A 684 11.17 -9.96 -0.89
CA PHE A 684 10.24 -9.93 0.25
C PHE A 684 9.38 -11.19 0.35
N ARG A 685 9.68 -12.21 -0.48
CA ARG A 685 8.83 -13.39 -0.65
C ARG A 685 9.63 -14.68 -0.64
N TYR A 686 9.09 -15.71 0.00
CA TYR A 686 9.66 -17.05 0.01
C TYR A 686 8.80 -18.01 -0.83
N ARG A 687 9.41 -19.09 -1.32
CA ARG A 687 8.72 -20.11 -2.13
C ARG A 687 7.99 -21.10 -1.21
N ARG A 688 6.73 -21.42 -1.54
CA ARG A 688 5.93 -22.46 -0.85
C ARG A 688 6.53 -23.86 -1.06
N ALA A 689 6.58 -24.65 0.01
CA ALA A 689 7.16 -26.00 -0.01
C ALA A 689 6.41 -27.01 -0.92
N GLU A 690 5.11 -26.81 -1.16
CA GLU A 690 4.21 -27.81 -1.79
C GLU A 690 3.96 -27.60 -3.30
N THR A 691 4.70 -26.76 -4.00
CA THR A 691 4.39 -26.41 -5.42
C THR A 691 4.93 -27.35 -6.48
N VAL A 692 4.86 -28.66 -6.25
CA VAL A 692 4.97 -29.66 -7.33
C VAL A 692 3.72 -30.54 -7.31
N VAL A 693 2.64 -30.03 -7.89
CA VAL A 693 1.44 -30.82 -8.19
C VAL A 693 1.41 -31.07 -9.70
N GLY A 694 1.98 -32.20 -10.14
CA GLY A 694 1.84 -32.70 -11.52
C GLY A 694 2.40 -31.80 -12.64
N ASN A 695 2.00 -32.14 -13.89
CA ASN A 695 2.39 -31.45 -15.13
C ASN A 695 1.69 -30.09 -15.35
N GLU A 696 1.00 -29.53 -14.35
CA GLU A 696 0.34 -28.23 -14.49
C GLU A 696 1.24 -27.10 -13.99
N PHE A 697 1.57 -26.17 -14.89
CA PHE A 697 2.36 -24.99 -14.58
C PHE A 697 1.58 -24.07 -13.62
N VAL A 698 1.83 -24.19 -12.32
CA VAL A 698 1.29 -23.26 -11.32
C VAL A 698 1.87 -21.88 -11.59
N LYS A 699 1.02 -20.87 -11.84
CA LYS A 699 1.45 -19.46 -12.04
C LYS A 699 2.49 -19.09 -10.99
N MET A 700 3.61 -18.50 -11.41
CA MET A 700 4.73 -18.17 -10.51
C MET A 700 4.27 -17.36 -9.28
N SER A 701 3.29 -16.47 -9.41
CA SER A 701 2.72 -15.72 -8.28
C SER A 701 2.08 -16.58 -7.18
N ARG A 702 1.58 -17.80 -7.50
CA ARG A 702 1.00 -18.75 -6.54
C ARG A 702 2.04 -19.61 -5.85
N GLN A 703 3.30 -19.56 -6.31
CA GLN A 703 4.41 -20.31 -5.73
C GLN A 703 5.11 -19.55 -4.61
N TYR A 704 4.84 -18.26 -4.43
CA TYR A 704 5.53 -17.40 -3.47
C TYR A 704 4.55 -16.74 -2.50
N GLU A 705 4.96 -16.61 -1.25
CA GLU A 705 4.26 -15.89 -0.19
C GLU A 705 5.12 -14.75 0.34
N TRP A 706 4.48 -13.72 0.86
CA TRP A 706 5.17 -12.66 1.61
C TRP A 706 5.79 -13.24 2.87
N LEU A 707 7.01 -12.78 3.20
CA LEU A 707 7.63 -13.11 4.48
C LEU A 707 6.71 -12.70 5.64
N PRO A 708 6.62 -13.51 6.71
CA PRO A 708 5.97 -13.09 7.94
C PRO A 708 6.64 -11.81 8.45
N ASP A 709 5.85 -10.74 8.64
CA ASP A 709 6.43 -9.49 9.11
C ASP A 709 6.54 -9.50 10.65
N HIS A 710 7.75 -9.27 11.13
CA HIS A 710 8.05 -9.03 12.53
C HIS A 710 8.76 -7.69 12.65
N ARG A 711 8.04 -6.66 13.12
CA ARG A 711 8.58 -5.31 13.33
C ARG A 711 9.38 -4.78 12.13
N HIS A 712 8.82 -4.94 10.93
CA HIS A 712 9.38 -4.48 9.67
C HIS A 712 10.72 -5.13 9.26
N LEU A 713 11.15 -6.22 9.92
CA LEU A 713 12.39 -6.94 9.58
C LEU A 713 12.46 -7.34 8.10
N GLY A 714 11.32 -7.69 7.49
CA GLY A 714 11.26 -8.05 6.08
C GLY A 714 11.70 -6.93 5.12
N LEU A 715 11.53 -5.67 5.52
CA LEU A 715 12.09 -4.51 4.80
C LEU A 715 13.49 -4.19 5.31
N ALA A 716 13.70 -4.16 6.63
CA ALA A 716 14.95 -3.72 7.25
C ALA A 716 16.16 -4.52 6.76
N VAL A 717 16.06 -5.86 6.76
CA VAL A 717 17.17 -6.75 6.43
C VAL A 717 17.74 -6.48 5.03
N PRO A 718 16.96 -6.57 3.94
CA PRO A 718 17.50 -6.30 2.60
C PRO A 718 17.85 -4.81 2.39
N LEU A 719 17.23 -3.88 3.11
CA LEU A 719 17.58 -2.46 3.04
C LEU A 719 18.96 -2.17 3.66
N VAL A 720 19.29 -2.81 4.78
CA VAL A 720 20.62 -2.72 5.40
C VAL A 720 21.69 -3.31 4.48
N GLU A 721 21.41 -4.42 3.80
CA GLU A 721 22.35 -5.03 2.83
C GLU A 721 22.72 -4.10 1.66
N VAL A 722 21.80 -3.24 1.23
CA VAL A 722 22.05 -2.28 0.13
C VAL A 722 22.44 -0.88 0.62
N SER A 723 22.33 -0.63 1.93
CA SER A 723 22.70 0.62 2.57
C SER A 723 24.21 0.83 2.51
N ARG A 724 24.66 2.07 2.30
CA ARG A 724 26.09 2.40 2.27
C ARG A 724 26.63 2.74 3.65
N ASN A 725 25.81 3.38 4.48
CA ASN A 725 26.22 3.81 5.81
C ASN A 725 25.04 3.74 6.79
N PRO A 726 24.66 2.53 7.23
CA PRO A 726 23.63 2.38 8.24
C PRO A 726 24.13 2.86 9.62
N ILE A 727 23.32 3.66 10.30
CA ILE A 727 23.60 4.16 11.65
C ILE A 727 22.51 3.73 12.64
N ARG A 728 22.80 3.90 13.93
CA ARG A 728 21.81 3.82 15.01
C ARG A 728 21.80 5.15 15.75
N THR A 729 20.63 5.60 16.17
CA THR A 729 20.49 6.78 17.04
C THR A 729 20.92 6.48 18.48
N ASP A 730 21.55 7.44 19.15
CA ASP A 730 22.11 7.23 20.50
C ASP A 730 21.08 7.28 21.63
N HIS A 731 19.97 8.00 21.42
CA HIS A 731 18.97 8.29 22.45
C HIS A 731 17.62 7.61 22.18
N VAL A 732 16.93 7.24 23.26
CA VAL A 732 15.55 6.74 23.20
C VAL A 732 14.66 7.76 22.51
N ASN A 733 13.93 7.30 21.50
CA ASN A 733 13.16 8.15 20.59
C ASN A 733 11.77 7.61 20.24
N CYS A 734 11.43 6.38 20.60
CA CYS A 734 10.08 5.87 20.41
C CYS A 734 9.64 4.88 21.49
N MET A 735 8.33 4.71 21.61
CA MET A 735 7.75 3.63 22.39
C MET A 735 7.97 2.28 21.68
N PRO A 736 8.05 1.15 22.40
CA PRO A 736 8.02 -0.17 21.80
C PRO A 736 6.77 -0.39 20.97
N SER A 737 6.94 -1.02 19.82
CA SER A 737 5.81 -1.59 19.08
C SER A 737 5.29 -2.86 19.75
N ARG A 738 4.02 -3.19 19.51
CA ARG A 738 3.43 -4.44 19.96
C ARG A 738 4.13 -5.63 19.29
N VAL A 739 4.32 -6.72 20.02
CA VAL A 739 4.92 -7.95 19.49
C VAL A 739 3.90 -9.06 19.51
N GLU A 740 3.72 -9.71 18.37
CA GLU A 740 2.99 -10.97 18.30
C GLU A 740 3.94 -12.16 18.56
N PRO A 741 3.61 -13.05 19.51
CA PRO A 741 4.39 -14.24 19.79
C PRO A 741 4.61 -15.12 18.54
N GLY A 742 5.80 -15.71 18.41
CA GLY A 742 6.11 -16.67 17.34
C GLY A 742 6.42 -16.08 15.96
N ARG A 743 6.03 -14.83 15.66
CA ARG A 743 6.30 -14.19 14.35
C ARG A 743 7.78 -14.05 14.02
N ALA A 744 8.62 -13.75 15.02
CA ALA A 744 10.06 -13.62 14.82
C ALA A 744 10.69 -14.92 14.32
N ALA A 745 10.36 -16.05 14.95
CA ALA A 745 10.86 -17.37 14.56
C ALA A 745 10.41 -17.74 13.14
N ALA A 746 9.14 -17.48 12.80
CA ALA A 746 8.60 -17.71 11.46
C ALA A 746 9.26 -16.83 10.38
N PHE A 747 9.59 -15.58 10.71
CA PHE A 747 10.36 -14.73 9.80
C PHE A 747 11.75 -15.32 9.54
N TRP A 748 12.49 -15.63 10.60
CA TRP A 748 13.88 -16.10 10.48
C TRP A 748 14.00 -17.45 9.78
N SER A 749 13.01 -18.36 9.92
CA SER A 749 13.01 -19.64 9.21
C SER A 749 12.98 -19.49 7.68
N HIS A 750 12.52 -18.35 7.16
CA HIS A 750 12.47 -18.07 5.73
C HIS A 750 13.51 -17.03 5.28
N ALA A 751 13.74 -15.99 6.07
CA ALA A 751 14.61 -14.86 5.71
C ALA A 751 16.07 -15.27 5.50
N VAL A 752 16.57 -16.25 6.27
CA VAL A 752 17.95 -16.75 6.17
C VAL A 752 18.19 -17.47 4.84
N ALA A 753 17.16 -18.06 4.24
CA ALA A 753 17.26 -18.79 2.98
C ALA A 753 17.22 -17.89 1.74
N LEU A 754 16.85 -16.61 1.88
CA LEU A 754 16.80 -15.68 0.76
C LEU A 754 18.20 -15.16 0.39
N PRO A 755 18.49 -14.94 -0.91
CA PRO A 755 19.78 -14.41 -1.35
C PRO A 755 20.07 -13.03 -0.75
N SER A 756 21.31 -12.82 -0.30
CA SER A 756 21.81 -11.49 0.09
C SER A 756 21.82 -10.52 -1.09
N ARG A 757 21.55 -9.25 -0.82
CA ARG A 757 21.64 -8.12 -1.76
C ARG A 757 22.82 -7.21 -1.51
N GLU A 758 23.81 -7.67 -0.74
CA GLU A 758 25.05 -6.93 -0.51
C GLU A 758 25.71 -6.54 -1.84
N GLY A 759 26.06 -5.25 -1.98
CA GLY A 759 26.65 -4.71 -3.20
C GLY A 759 25.69 -4.49 -4.37
N ALA A 760 24.37 -4.65 -4.18
CA ALA A 760 23.40 -4.33 -5.22
C ALA A 760 23.48 -2.85 -5.63
N VAL A 761 23.37 -2.60 -6.94
CA VAL A 761 23.45 -1.24 -7.48
C VAL A 761 22.12 -0.52 -7.30
N ILE A 762 22.12 0.58 -6.57
CA ILE A 762 20.99 1.51 -6.48
C ILE A 762 20.95 2.35 -7.77
N PRO A 763 19.93 2.21 -8.63
CA PRO A 763 19.86 2.97 -9.87
C PRO A 763 19.62 4.46 -9.57
N ALA A 764 20.44 5.35 -10.14
CA ALA A 764 20.24 6.81 -10.07
C ALA A 764 19.06 7.30 -10.96
N GLY A 765 18.45 6.40 -11.73
CA GLY A 765 17.37 6.68 -12.65
C GLY A 765 16.65 5.38 -13.02
N ARG A 766 15.99 5.35 -14.19
CA ARG A 766 15.32 4.15 -14.69
C ARG A 766 16.24 2.92 -14.71
N LYS A 767 15.72 1.76 -14.30
CA LYS A 767 16.39 0.45 -14.42
C LYS A 767 16.72 0.12 -15.88
N ARG A 768 17.93 -0.38 -16.10
CA ARG A 768 18.39 -0.89 -17.40
C ARG A 768 18.13 -2.40 -17.45
N PHE A 769 17.50 -2.85 -18.52
CA PHE A 769 17.25 -4.27 -18.77
C PHE A 769 18.24 -4.81 -19.78
N ARG A 770 18.94 -5.88 -19.39
CA ARG A 770 19.75 -6.69 -20.29
C ARG A 770 18.87 -7.72 -20.98
N THR A 771 19.19 -8.07 -22.21
CA THR A 771 18.50 -9.15 -22.91
C THR A 771 18.87 -10.46 -22.26
N SER A 772 17.87 -11.26 -21.87
CA SER A 772 18.13 -12.63 -21.42
C SER A 772 18.50 -13.49 -22.62
N LEU A 773 19.68 -14.10 -22.56
CA LEU A 773 20.15 -15.08 -23.54
C LEU A 773 19.75 -16.52 -23.17
N ASP A 774 19.13 -16.71 -22.01
CA ASP A 774 18.65 -18.01 -21.54
C ASP A 774 17.18 -18.25 -21.89
N ARG A 775 16.53 -17.31 -22.59
CA ARG A 775 15.12 -17.40 -22.98
C ARG A 775 14.95 -16.87 -24.41
N VAL A 776 14.07 -17.51 -25.19
CA VAL A 776 13.83 -17.15 -26.59
C VAL A 776 12.35 -17.14 -26.93
N GLU A 777 11.92 -16.10 -27.66
CA GLU A 777 10.63 -16.02 -28.32
C GLU A 777 10.81 -16.20 -29.83
N ILE A 778 10.21 -17.25 -30.40
CA ILE A 778 10.30 -17.57 -31.83
C ILE A 778 8.99 -17.15 -32.52
N ASP A 779 9.03 -16.04 -33.27
CA ASP A 779 7.93 -15.60 -34.13
C ASP A 779 7.94 -16.45 -35.43
N ILE A 780 7.30 -17.62 -35.41
CA ILE A 780 7.34 -18.58 -36.53
C ILE A 780 6.51 -18.12 -37.75
N THR A 781 5.56 -17.22 -37.54
CA THR A 781 4.68 -16.66 -38.58
C THR A 781 4.24 -15.26 -38.21
N TYR A 782 4.01 -14.40 -39.20
CA TYR A 782 3.32 -13.12 -39.01
C TYR A 782 1.87 -13.11 -39.48
N ALA A 783 1.38 -14.20 -40.10
CA ALA A 783 -0.02 -14.35 -40.43
C ALA A 783 -0.86 -14.45 -39.15
N CYS A 784 -2.03 -13.79 -39.11
CA CYS A 784 -2.92 -13.79 -37.96
C CYS A 784 -4.37 -13.68 -38.43
N ASN A 785 -5.29 -14.40 -37.80
CA ASN A 785 -6.73 -14.36 -38.09
C ASN A 785 -7.52 -13.45 -37.13
N LEU A 786 -6.90 -12.91 -36.07
CA LEU A 786 -7.58 -12.04 -35.10
C LEU A 786 -7.38 -10.54 -35.35
N HIS A 787 -6.24 -10.15 -35.92
CA HIS A 787 -5.89 -8.75 -36.22
C HIS A 787 -6.09 -7.77 -35.04
N CYS A 788 -5.42 -8.03 -33.91
CA CYS A 788 -5.48 -7.15 -32.73
C CYS A 788 -5.16 -5.67 -33.07
N ARG A 789 -5.91 -4.72 -32.51
CA ARG A 789 -5.76 -3.28 -32.82
C ARG A 789 -4.41 -2.69 -32.41
N SER A 790 -3.80 -3.18 -31.33
CA SER A 790 -2.45 -2.79 -30.88
C SER A 790 -1.49 -3.99 -30.93
N CYS A 791 -1.42 -4.65 -32.09
CA CYS A 791 -0.53 -5.79 -32.28
C CYS A 791 0.93 -5.34 -32.18
N ASN A 792 1.68 -5.85 -31.18
CA ASN A 792 3.10 -5.52 -31.01
C ASN A 792 4.03 -6.19 -32.02
N ARG A 793 3.48 -6.95 -32.99
CA ARG A 793 4.15 -7.45 -34.21
C ARG A 793 3.71 -6.70 -35.46
N SER A 794 2.80 -5.73 -35.33
CA SER A 794 2.15 -5.03 -36.45
C SER A 794 1.43 -5.94 -37.46
N CYS A 795 0.95 -7.13 -37.06
CA CYS A 795 0.25 -8.04 -37.98
C CYS A 795 -1.03 -7.45 -38.57
N SER A 796 -1.67 -6.50 -37.88
CA SER A 796 -2.89 -5.82 -38.34
C SER A 796 -2.58 -4.60 -39.21
N GLN A 797 -1.58 -3.83 -38.81
CA GLN A 797 -1.20 -2.57 -39.48
C GLN A 797 -0.33 -2.79 -40.72
N ALA A 798 0.45 -3.88 -40.73
CA ALA A 798 1.33 -4.33 -41.80
C ALA A 798 1.16 -5.85 -41.96
N PRO A 799 0.04 -6.30 -42.57
CA PRO A 799 -0.24 -7.71 -42.78
C PRO A 799 0.75 -8.31 -43.77
N THR A 800 1.09 -9.58 -43.57
CA THR A 800 1.99 -10.35 -44.45
C THR A 800 1.82 -11.84 -44.19
N SER A 801 2.18 -12.67 -45.18
CA SER A 801 2.32 -14.12 -45.07
C SER A 801 3.77 -14.55 -44.77
N GLU A 802 4.64 -13.62 -44.37
CA GLU A 802 6.03 -13.94 -43.97
C GLU A 802 6.05 -14.96 -42.80
N MET A 803 6.78 -16.06 -43.01
CA MET A 803 6.94 -17.17 -42.06
C MET A 803 8.39 -17.68 -42.03
N MET A 804 8.80 -18.26 -40.90
CA MET A 804 10.06 -19.02 -40.83
C MET A 804 9.92 -20.33 -41.59
N SER A 805 10.92 -20.72 -42.40
CA SER A 805 10.91 -22.09 -42.93
C SER A 805 11.25 -23.10 -41.83
N LEU A 806 10.87 -24.36 -42.04
CA LEU A 806 11.28 -25.45 -41.13
C LEU A 806 12.81 -25.56 -41.04
N ASP A 807 13.52 -25.33 -42.16
CA ASP A 807 14.98 -25.36 -42.19
C ASP A 807 15.58 -24.25 -41.31
N GLN A 808 15.01 -23.04 -41.30
CA GLN A 808 15.47 -21.98 -40.39
C GLN A 808 15.28 -22.34 -38.93
N VAL A 809 14.17 -23.02 -38.59
CA VAL A 809 13.97 -23.55 -37.23
C VAL A 809 15.03 -24.60 -36.91
N LYS A 810 15.31 -25.54 -37.82
CA LYS A 810 16.34 -26.56 -37.64
C LYS A 810 17.74 -25.95 -37.49
N THR A 811 18.08 -24.92 -38.28
CA THR A 811 19.34 -24.17 -38.14
C THR A 811 19.48 -23.59 -36.74
N PHE A 812 18.43 -22.95 -36.19
CA PHE A 812 18.46 -22.47 -34.80
C PHE A 812 18.70 -23.61 -33.79
N LEU A 813 18.05 -24.78 -33.98
CA LEU A 813 18.24 -25.93 -33.10
C LEU A 813 19.65 -26.51 -33.19
N ASP A 814 20.25 -26.53 -34.39
CA ASP A 814 21.61 -26.98 -34.61
C ASP A 814 22.62 -26.00 -33.99
N GLU A 815 22.44 -24.69 -34.19
CA GLU A 815 23.24 -23.64 -33.52
C GLU A 815 23.16 -23.75 -31.98
N ALA A 816 21.95 -23.96 -31.43
CA ALA A 816 21.76 -24.15 -30.00
C ALA A 816 22.49 -25.41 -29.50
N ARG A 817 22.47 -26.50 -30.27
CA ARG A 817 23.16 -27.76 -29.95
C ARG A 817 24.68 -27.59 -29.99
N GLU A 818 25.20 -26.96 -31.05
CA GLU A 818 26.64 -26.68 -31.22
C GLU A 818 27.19 -25.82 -30.09
N LEU A 819 26.43 -24.80 -29.67
CA LEU A 819 26.77 -23.93 -28.56
C LEU A 819 26.45 -24.53 -27.19
N GLN A 820 25.94 -25.77 -27.14
CA GLN A 820 25.50 -26.47 -25.93
C GLN A 820 24.55 -25.62 -25.06
N ARG A 821 23.68 -24.85 -25.72
CA ARG A 821 22.73 -23.95 -25.07
C ARG A 821 21.52 -24.72 -24.58
N ALA A 822 21.25 -24.62 -23.28
CA ALA A 822 19.98 -25.00 -22.70
C ALA A 822 19.24 -23.72 -22.27
N PHE A 823 18.06 -23.50 -22.84
CA PHE A 823 17.22 -22.34 -22.48
C PHE A 823 16.38 -22.67 -21.26
N ALA A 824 16.07 -21.69 -20.41
CA ALA A 824 15.05 -21.82 -19.39
C ALA A 824 13.63 -21.84 -20.01
N LEU A 825 13.43 -21.09 -21.10
CA LEU A 825 12.16 -20.99 -21.81
C LEU A 825 12.36 -20.85 -23.32
N VAL A 826 11.66 -21.69 -24.09
CA VAL A 826 11.46 -21.53 -25.54
C VAL A 826 9.98 -21.27 -25.78
N ASN A 827 9.62 -20.06 -26.20
CA ASN A 827 8.23 -19.70 -26.50
C ASN A 827 8.01 -19.67 -28.02
N ILE A 828 7.01 -20.41 -28.51
CA ILE A 828 6.58 -20.48 -29.91
C ILE A 828 5.38 -19.56 -30.10
N LEU A 829 5.51 -18.54 -30.94
CA LEU A 829 4.51 -17.48 -31.11
C LEU A 829 4.64 -16.78 -32.48
N GLY A 830 4.06 -15.58 -32.61
CA GLY A 830 4.09 -14.77 -33.82
C GLY A 830 2.80 -13.96 -33.98
N GLY A 831 2.21 -14.01 -35.18
CA GLY A 831 0.82 -13.67 -35.41
C GLY A 831 -0.12 -14.67 -34.72
N GLU A 832 -0.62 -15.65 -35.46
CA GLU A 832 -1.22 -16.87 -34.89
C GLU A 832 -0.38 -18.08 -35.31
N PRO A 833 0.37 -18.73 -34.39
CA PRO A 833 1.30 -19.80 -34.74
C PRO A 833 0.64 -21.01 -35.41
N THR A 834 -0.63 -21.32 -35.10
CA THR A 834 -1.33 -22.47 -35.70
C THR A 834 -1.62 -22.31 -37.19
N LEU A 835 -1.53 -21.08 -37.73
CA LEU A 835 -1.66 -20.82 -39.16
C LEU A 835 -0.41 -21.22 -39.97
N HIS A 836 0.69 -21.56 -39.29
CA HIS A 836 1.89 -22.04 -39.95
C HIS A 836 1.66 -23.46 -40.52
N PRO A 837 1.92 -23.72 -41.81
CA PRO A 837 1.62 -25.02 -42.44
C PRO A 837 2.38 -26.19 -41.79
N HIS A 838 3.57 -25.92 -41.26
CA HIS A 838 4.40 -26.91 -40.53
C HIS A 838 4.32 -26.78 -39.00
N PHE A 839 3.27 -26.17 -38.43
CA PHE A 839 3.19 -25.90 -36.99
C PHE A 839 3.46 -27.15 -36.12
N ALA A 840 2.77 -28.26 -36.38
CA ALA A 840 2.94 -29.50 -35.62
C ALA A 840 4.35 -30.10 -35.76
N GLU A 841 5.00 -29.91 -36.92
CA GLU A 841 6.36 -30.36 -37.17
C GLU A 841 7.39 -29.50 -36.41
N ILE A 842 7.21 -28.17 -36.43
CA ILE A 842 8.05 -27.23 -35.66
C ILE A 842 8.00 -27.56 -34.16
N VAL A 843 6.80 -27.74 -33.59
CA VAL A 843 6.63 -28.11 -32.17
C VAL A 843 7.36 -29.43 -31.87
N ARG A 844 7.27 -30.41 -32.77
CA ARG A 844 7.95 -31.71 -32.63
C ARG A 844 9.46 -31.58 -32.67
N GLU A 845 10.03 -30.83 -33.61
CA GLU A 845 11.47 -30.63 -33.73
C GLU A 845 12.05 -29.89 -32.52
N ILE A 846 11.38 -28.83 -32.06
CA ILE A 846 11.77 -28.11 -30.83
C ILE A 846 11.70 -29.05 -29.62
N SER A 847 10.64 -29.85 -29.50
CA SER A 847 10.49 -30.82 -28.41
C SER A 847 11.57 -31.92 -28.42
N ARG A 848 12.04 -32.34 -29.60
CA ARG A 848 13.14 -33.29 -29.74
C ARG A 848 14.49 -32.70 -29.32
N ALA A 849 14.74 -31.43 -29.68
CA ALA A 849 15.96 -30.73 -29.30
C ALA A 849 16.00 -30.42 -27.80
N PHE A 850 14.85 -30.21 -27.16
CA PHE A 850 14.71 -29.90 -25.73
C PHE A 850 13.79 -30.91 -25.02
N PRO A 851 14.27 -32.15 -24.79
CA PRO A 851 13.45 -33.22 -24.25
C PRO A 851 13.06 -33.00 -22.78
N PRO A 852 11.99 -33.66 -22.28
CA PRO A 852 11.63 -33.68 -20.87
C PRO A 852 12.79 -34.10 -19.96
N GLY A 853 12.85 -33.52 -18.76
CA GLY A 853 13.92 -33.78 -17.78
C GLY A 853 15.13 -32.85 -17.89
N GLY A 854 15.23 -32.07 -18.97
CA GLY A 854 16.14 -30.94 -19.08
C GLY A 854 15.61 -29.66 -18.40
N PRO A 855 16.41 -28.58 -18.35
CA PRO A 855 16.02 -27.31 -17.73
C PRO A 855 15.07 -26.46 -18.59
N THR A 856 14.77 -26.90 -19.82
CA THR A 856 14.00 -26.13 -20.81
C THR A 856 12.51 -26.40 -20.72
N THR A 857 11.75 -25.33 -20.52
CA THR A 857 10.30 -25.31 -20.69
C THR A 857 9.93 -24.81 -22.09
N ILE A 858 8.98 -25.47 -22.75
CA ILE A 858 8.44 -25.05 -24.04
C ILE A 858 7.04 -24.44 -23.83
N GLN A 859 6.82 -23.25 -24.35
CA GLN A 859 5.53 -22.57 -24.28
C GLN A 859 5.00 -22.30 -25.69
N ILE A 860 3.68 -22.41 -25.87
CA ILE A 860 2.99 -22.02 -27.10
C ILE A 860 2.03 -20.88 -26.75
N THR A 861 2.20 -19.73 -27.40
CA THR A 861 1.33 -18.55 -27.21
C THR A 861 0.40 -18.39 -28.41
N SER A 862 -0.92 -18.47 -28.21
CA SER A 862 -1.94 -18.43 -29.27
C SER A 862 -3.05 -17.44 -28.94
N ASN A 863 -3.78 -16.97 -29.94
CA ASN A 863 -4.93 -16.11 -29.76
C ASN A 863 -6.17 -16.85 -29.23
N GLY A 864 -6.19 -18.18 -29.28
CA GLY A 864 -7.27 -19.01 -28.72
C GLY A 864 -8.58 -18.98 -29.51
N THR A 865 -8.55 -18.57 -30.77
CA THR A 865 -9.70 -18.69 -31.70
C THR A 865 -10.11 -20.15 -31.88
N SER A 866 -11.37 -20.39 -32.28
CA SER A 866 -11.91 -21.73 -32.51
C SER A 866 -11.05 -22.54 -33.49
N GLU A 867 -10.55 -21.88 -34.54
CA GLU A 867 -9.66 -22.47 -35.54
C GLU A 867 -8.30 -22.84 -34.94
N ALA A 868 -7.76 -22.00 -34.05
CA ALA A 868 -6.50 -22.29 -33.38
C ALA A 868 -6.64 -23.47 -32.40
N LEU A 869 -7.73 -23.53 -31.62
CA LEU A 869 -8.01 -24.64 -30.71
C LEU A 869 -8.11 -25.97 -31.46
N ALA A 870 -8.78 -26.00 -32.62
CA ALA A 870 -8.89 -27.20 -33.44
C ALA A 870 -7.54 -27.76 -33.91
N VAL A 871 -6.53 -26.90 -34.07
CA VAL A 871 -5.15 -27.33 -34.38
C VAL A 871 -4.41 -27.75 -33.11
N LEU A 872 -4.49 -26.96 -32.03
CA LEU A 872 -3.80 -27.23 -30.77
C LEU A 872 -4.23 -28.55 -30.14
N ASP A 873 -5.52 -28.89 -30.19
CA ASP A 873 -6.07 -30.14 -29.65
C ASP A 873 -5.55 -31.40 -30.39
N ARG A 874 -4.99 -31.24 -31.60
CA ARG A 874 -4.39 -32.32 -32.39
C ARG A 874 -2.89 -32.48 -32.15
N VAL A 875 -2.25 -31.55 -31.45
CA VAL A 875 -0.81 -31.58 -31.19
C VAL A 875 -0.55 -32.24 -29.84
N VAL A 876 0.22 -33.34 -29.87
CA VAL A 876 0.68 -34.01 -28.65
C VAL A 876 1.88 -33.26 -28.08
N LEU A 877 1.72 -32.72 -26.87
CA LEU A 877 2.78 -31.98 -26.17
C LEU A 877 3.51 -32.88 -25.15
N PRO A 878 4.85 -32.83 -25.08
CA PRO A 878 5.60 -33.51 -24.02
C PRO A 878 5.39 -32.85 -22.64
N PRO A 879 5.74 -33.51 -21.52
CA PRO A 879 5.55 -32.99 -20.17
C PRO A 879 6.14 -31.60 -19.88
N ASN A 880 7.22 -31.21 -20.56
CA ASN A 880 7.85 -29.90 -20.41
C ASN A 880 7.29 -28.82 -21.37
N ALA A 881 6.21 -29.12 -22.12
CA ALA A 881 5.58 -28.21 -23.06
C ALA A 881 4.12 -27.92 -22.71
N PHE A 882 3.68 -26.67 -22.87
CA PHE A 882 2.29 -26.27 -22.60
C PHE A 882 1.80 -25.12 -23.49
N VAL A 883 0.48 -24.97 -23.59
CA VAL A 883 -0.18 -23.82 -24.23
C VAL A 883 -0.48 -22.76 -23.16
N ASP A 884 0.00 -21.52 -23.36
CA ASP A 884 -0.34 -20.40 -22.49
C ASP A 884 -1.78 -19.93 -22.73
N ARG A 885 -2.73 -20.60 -22.08
CA ARG A 885 -4.16 -20.23 -22.16
C ARG A 885 -4.45 -18.84 -21.59
N ALA A 886 -3.56 -18.28 -20.76
CA ALA A 886 -3.72 -16.91 -20.26
C ALA A 886 -3.38 -15.83 -21.31
N SER A 887 -2.91 -16.24 -22.50
CA SER A 887 -2.68 -15.38 -23.66
C SER A 887 -3.91 -15.24 -24.57
N PHE A 888 -4.90 -16.13 -24.45
CA PHE A 888 -6.09 -16.18 -25.30
C PHE A 888 -6.86 -14.85 -25.27
N LYS A 889 -7.43 -14.49 -26.41
CA LYS A 889 -8.11 -13.22 -26.62
C LYS A 889 -9.61 -13.45 -26.81
N THR A 890 -10.40 -12.54 -26.25
CA THR A 890 -11.86 -12.51 -26.43
C THR A 890 -12.29 -11.64 -27.62
N GLY A 891 -11.34 -10.93 -28.24
CA GLY A 891 -11.56 -10.05 -29.38
C GLY A 891 -10.28 -9.32 -29.79
N PRO A 892 -10.37 -8.42 -30.79
CA PRO A 892 -9.20 -7.70 -31.33
C PRO A 892 -8.71 -6.56 -30.41
N VAL A 893 -9.50 -6.18 -29.39
CA VAL A 893 -9.11 -5.19 -28.38
C VAL A 893 -8.61 -5.92 -27.15
N VAL A 894 -7.44 -5.52 -26.65
CA VAL A 894 -6.86 -6.07 -25.42
C VAL A 894 -6.68 -4.92 -24.43
N ASP A 895 -7.54 -4.89 -23.41
CA ASP A 895 -7.81 -3.72 -22.55
C ASP A 895 -6.61 -3.18 -21.76
N TYR A 896 -5.50 -3.91 -21.68
CA TYR A 896 -4.30 -3.54 -20.91
C TYR A 896 -3.03 -3.42 -21.78
N PHE A 897 -3.16 -3.52 -23.11
CA PHE A 897 -2.02 -3.36 -23.99
C PHE A 897 -1.57 -1.90 -24.02
N ALA A 898 -0.25 -1.70 -23.95
CA ALA A 898 0.31 -0.39 -24.29
C ALA A 898 0.03 -0.11 -25.78
N PRO A 899 -0.21 1.15 -26.17
CA PRO A 899 -0.31 1.54 -27.57
C PRO A 899 1.07 1.33 -28.22
N PHE A 900 1.25 0.22 -28.92
CA PHE A 900 2.53 -0.15 -29.52
C PHE A 900 2.98 0.91 -30.53
N ASN A 901 2.02 1.47 -31.26
CA ASN A 901 2.19 2.48 -32.30
C ASN A 901 2.32 3.93 -31.79
N ASP A 902 2.61 4.11 -30.51
CA ASP A 902 2.92 5.42 -29.92
C ASP A 902 4.45 5.61 -29.78
N ALA A 903 5.14 6.01 -30.84
CA ALA A 903 6.61 6.06 -30.83
C ALA A 903 7.15 7.11 -29.83
N PRO A 904 8.03 6.72 -28.87
CA PRO A 904 8.74 7.65 -28.00
C PRO A 904 9.47 8.80 -28.72
N MET A 905 10.05 8.55 -29.89
CA MET A 905 10.80 9.58 -30.60
C MET A 905 9.97 10.78 -31.07
N ASP A 906 8.64 10.61 -31.18
CA ASP A 906 7.72 11.68 -31.56
C ASP A 906 7.31 12.54 -30.35
N ASP A 907 7.72 12.15 -29.14
CA ASP A 907 7.34 12.81 -27.88
C ASP A 907 8.54 13.59 -27.30
N PRO A 908 8.44 14.92 -27.13
CA PRO A 908 9.53 15.75 -26.62
C PRO A 908 10.09 15.30 -25.26
N ARG A 909 9.29 14.64 -24.42
CA ARG A 909 9.71 14.12 -23.11
C ARG A 909 10.80 13.05 -23.22
N PHE A 910 10.94 12.41 -24.38
CA PHE A 910 11.87 11.31 -24.62
C PHE A 910 13.04 11.68 -25.54
N ARG A 911 13.27 12.97 -25.81
CA ARG A 911 14.33 13.45 -26.70
C ARG A 911 15.70 12.90 -26.31
N ASP A 912 16.02 12.96 -25.02
CA ASP A 912 17.33 12.55 -24.47
C ASP A 912 17.28 11.18 -23.78
N ALA A 913 16.23 10.39 -24.05
CA ALA A 913 16.05 9.09 -23.41
C ALA A 913 17.07 8.05 -23.90
N ASP A 914 17.65 7.28 -22.96
CA ASP A 914 18.49 6.13 -23.31
C ASP A 914 17.64 4.92 -23.71
N PHE A 915 17.31 4.83 -25.00
CA PHE A 915 16.56 3.71 -25.57
C PHE A 915 17.29 2.35 -25.43
N GLY A 916 18.61 2.35 -25.24
CA GLY A 916 19.39 1.14 -24.99
C GLY A 916 19.06 0.48 -23.64
N ALA A 917 18.42 1.21 -22.72
CA ALA A 917 17.95 0.70 -21.43
C ALA A 917 16.86 -0.38 -21.57
N GLY A 918 16.15 -0.45 -22.70
CA GLY A 918 15.16 -1.49 -22.95
C GLY A 918 13.98 -1.49 -21.96
N CYS A 919 13.22 -2.58 -21.94
CA CYS A 919 12.14 -2.83 -20.98
C CYS A 919 12.14 -4.29 -20.56
N TRP A 920 11.37 -4.65 -19.53
CA TRP A 920 11.33 -6.01 -18.98
C TRP A 920 11.12 -7.12 -20.02
N VAL A 921 10.47 -6.86 -21.16
CA VAL A 921 10.25 -7.84 -22.23
C VAL A 921 11.57 -8.49 -22.65
N THR A 922 12.63 -7.70 -22.82
CA THR A 922 13.94 -8.21 -23.25
C THR A 922 14.62 -9.10 -22.20
N ALA A 923 14.36 -8.83 -20.91
CA ALA A 923 14.97 -9.56 -19.80
C ALA A 923 14.15 -10.80 -19.39
N TYR A 924 12.83 -10.72 -19.48
CA TYR A 924 11.93 -11.75 -18.97
C TYR A 924 11.43 -12.70 -20.05
N CYS A 925 11.03 -12.18 -21.21
CA CYS A 925 10.65 -12.99 -22.36
C CYS A 925 11.89 -13.49 -23.11
N GLY A 926 12.97 -12.69 -23.10
CA GLY A 926 14.24 -13.02 -23.73
C GLY A 926 14.42 -12.40 -25.11
N PHE A 927 15.40 -12.91 -25.86
CA PHE A 927 15.66 -12.49 -27.22
C PHE A 927 14.60 -13.03 -28.19
N GLY A 928 14.36 -12.30 -29.28
CA GLY A 928 13.45 -12.70 -30.35
C GLY A 928 14.18 -13.39 -31.48
N LEU A 929 13.57 -14.41 -32.08
CA LEU A 929 13.99 -15.03 -33.32
C LEU A 929 12.81 -15.00 -34.30
N ASN A 930 13.07 -14.60 -35.55
CA ASN A 930 12.09 -14.66 -36.63
C ASN A 930 12.80 -14.99 -37.97
N ARG A 931 12.08 -14.94 -39.09
CA ARG A 931 12.62 -15.21 -40.43
C ARG A 931 13.87 -14.38 -40.77
N ARG A 932 14.02 -13.18 -40.20
CA ARG A 932 15.09 -12.22 -40.47
C ARG A 932 16.25 -12.31 -39.48
N GLY A 933 16.21 -13.21 -38.51
CA GLY A 933 17.31 -13.47 -37.57
C GLY A 933 17.00 -13.15 -36.10
N TYR A 934 18.06 -12.89 -35.33
CA TYR A 934 18.04 -12.68 -33.88
C TYR A 934 17.91 -11.20 -33.49
N TYR A 935 17.04 -10.92 -32.53
CA TYR A 935 16.71 -9.58 -32.03
C TYR A 935 16.71 -9.51 -30.51
N ALA A 936 16.94 -8.33 -29.94
CA ALA A 936 16.92 -8.09 -28.50
C ALA A 936 15.58 -8.47 -27.85
N CYS A 937 14.48 -8.40 -28.60
CA CYS A 937 13.20 -9.00 -28.25
C CYS A 937 12.37 -9.20 -29.52
N SER A 938 11.32 -10.00 -29.44
CA SER A 938 10.38 -10.26 -30.53
C SER A 938 9.70 -9.01 -31.09
N ALA A 939 9.28 -8.08 -30.23
CA ALA A 939 8.71 -6.80 -30.68
C ALA A 939 9.70 -5.97 -31.51
N ALA A 940 11.01 -6.03 -31.19
CA ALA A 940 12.03 -5.37 -31.99
C ALA A 940 12.12 -5.97 -33.40
N GLY A 941 11.99 -7.30 -33.53
CA GLY A 941 11.88 -7.98 -34.82
C GLY A 941 10.67 -7.52 -35.64
N GLY A 942 9.51 -7.36 -34.99
CA GLY A 942 8.30 -6.82 -35.62
C GLY A 942 8.46 -5.36 -36.10
N ILE A 943 9.19 -4.51 -35.35
CA ILE A 943 9.48 -3.13 -35.74
C ILE A 943 10.44 -3.11 -36.93
N ASP A 944 11.56 -3.83 -36.85
CA ASP A 944 12.54 -3.89 -37.94
C ASP A 944 11.94 -4.46 -39.22
N ARG A 945 11.00 -5.40 -39.09
CA ARG A 945 10.24 -5.94 -40.22
C ARG A 945 9.53 -4.83 -41.00
N VAL A 946 8.84 -3.94 -40.30
CA VAL A 946 8.07 -2.84 -40.89
C VAL A 946 8.98 -1.73 -41.40
N LEU A 947 10.06 -1.39 -40.68
CA LEU A 947 10.97 -0.32 -41.07
C LEU A 947 11.92 -0.73 -42.21
N GLY A 948 12.33 -2.00 -42.24
CA GLY A 948 13.29 -2.54 -43.19
C GLY A 948 14.73 -2.08 -42.93
N LEU A 949 15.17 -2.01 -41.67
CA LEU A 949 16.53 -1.55 -41.34
C LEU A 949 17.58 -2.67 -41.40
N GLY A 950 17.15 -3.93 -41.43
CA GLY A 950 18.04 -5.08 -41.59
C GLY A 950 18.92 -5.31 -40.36
N LEU A 951 18.34 -5.21 -39.17
CA LEU A 951 19.05 -5.28 -37.89
C LEU A 951 19.10 -6.70 -37.30
N GLY A 952 18.40 -7.66 -37.88
CA GLY A 952 18.43 -9.06 -37.46
C GLY A 952 19.83 -9.66 -37.58
N HIS A 953 20.32 -10.25 -36.49
CA HIS A 953 21.59 -10.96 -36.52
C HIS A 953 21.40 -12.35 -37.17
N PRO A 954 22.33 -12.83 -38.00
CA PRO A 954 22.12 -14.03 -38.80
C PRO A 954 22.34 -15.34 -38.03
N ASN A 955 23.15 -15.35 -36.97
CA ASN A 955 23.52 -16.55 -36.22
C ASN A 955 23.47 -16.30 -34.71
N LEU A 956 23.23 -17.36 -33.92
CA LEU A 956 23.12 -17.28 -32.46
C LEU A 956 24.48 -17.03 -31.78
N ALA A 957 25.57 -17.55 -32.35
CA ALA A 957 26.91 -17.48 -31.75
C ALA A 957 27.42 -16.05 -31.59
N ASP A 958 27.09 -15.16 -32.54
CA ASP A 958 27.52 -13.76 -32.54
C ASP A 958 26.57 -12.82 -31.79
N PHE A 959 25.41 -13.31 -31.35
CA PHE A 959 24.38 -12.50 -30.68
C PHE A 959 24.63 -12.38 -29.18
N ASP A 960 25.10 -11.20 -28.76
CA ASP A 960 25.39 -10.88 -27.35
C ASP A 960 24.67 -9.60 -26.89
N GLU A 961 24.87 -9.23 -25.63
CA GLU A 961 24.25 -8.05 -25.02
C GLU A 961 24.68 -6.72 -25.67
N ALA A 962 25.88 -6.63 -26.27
CA ALA A 962 26.30 -5.42 -26.99
C ALA A 962 25.47 -5.23 -28.27
N LYS A 963 25.25 -6.31 -29.04
CA LYS A 963 24.40 -6.30 -30.24
C LYS A 963 22.94 -6.06 -29.87
N ALA A 964 22.46 -6.72 -28.81
CA ALA A 964 21.11 -6.49 -28.31
C ALA A 964 20.90 -5.05 -27.85
N ARG A 965 21.86 -4.45 -27.13
CA ARG A 965 21.80 -3.03 -26.74
C ARG A 965 21.78 -2.09 -27.95
N PHE A 966 22.57 -2.38 -28.99
CA PHE A 966 22.56 -1.62 -30.23
C PHE A 966 21.18 -1.64 -30.90
N GLN A 967 20.56 -2.82 -31.03
CA GLN A 967 19.21 -2.95 -31.54
C GLN A 967 18.18 -2.19 -30.69
N ARG A 968 18.24 -2.29 -29.35
CA ARG A 968 17.33 -1.55 -28.45
C ARG A 968 17.46 -0.03 -28.62
N ALA A 969 18.68 0.49 -28.71
CA ALA A 969 18.92 1.93 -28.90
C ALA A 969 18.31 2.48 -30.20
N ARG A 970 18.18 1.63 -31.24
CA ARG A 970 17.59 1.94 -32.54
C ARG A 970 16.07 1.71 -32.59
N LEU A 971 15.57 0.65 -31.97
CA LEU A 971 14.19 0.17 -32.15
C LEU A 971 13.25 0.56 -31.00
N CYS A 972 13.73 0.67 -29.75
CA CYS A 972 12.86 1.04 -28.63
C CYS A 972 12.26 2.44 -28.76
N ARG A 973 12.87 3.33 -29.55
CA ARG A 973 12.35 4.67 -29.86
C ARG A 973 11.06 4.67 -30.70
N TYR A 974 10.72 3.53 -31.32
CA TYR A 974 9.46 3.31 -32.02
C TYR A 974 8.43 2.57 -31.16
N CYS A 975 8.84 1.95 -30.05
CA CYS A 975 7.94 1.10 -29.27
C CYS A 975 7.27 1.88 -28.15
N GLY A 976 5.95 2.10 -28.21
CA GLY A 976 5.23 2.82 -27.15
C GLY A 976 5.30 2.14 -25.77
N ASN A 977 5.59 0.84 -25.73
CA ASN A 977 5.87 0.13 -24.48
C ASN A 977 7.04 0.78 -23.71
N PHE A 978 8.03 1.39 -24.39
CA PHE A 978 9.14 2.08 -23.73
C PHE A 978 8.67 3.27 -22.88
N LYS A 979 7.63 4.02 -23.32
CA LYS A 979 7.09 5.18 -22.59
C LYS A 979 6.53 4.76 -21.24
N HIS A 980 5.61 3.80 -21.24
CA HIS A 980 4.98 3.27 -20.02
C HIS A 980 6.00 2.77 -19.00
N TYR A 981 7.03 2.07 -19.45
CA TYR A 981 8.09 1.58 -18.54
C TYR A 981 9.08 2.67 -18.12
N ALA A 982 9.18 3.78 -18.85
CA ALA A 982 10.00 4.90 -18.41
C ALA A 982 9.36 5.60 -17.21
N GLU A 983 8.05 5.81 -17.27
CA GLU A 983 7.26 6.42 -16.21
C GLU A 983 7.29 5.57 -14.93
N ALA A 984 7.36 4.24 -15.06
CA ALA A 984 7.54 3.31 -13.93
C ALA A 984 9.01 3.08 -13.52
N MET A 985 9.95 3.98 -13.87
CA MET A 985 11.38 3.85 -13.56
C MET A 985 12.01 2.51 -13.98
N GLY A 986 11.43 1.87 -14.99
CA GLY A 986 11.87 0.57 -15.50
C GLY A 986 11.48 -0.58 -14.58
N ASP A 987 10.45 -0.46 -13.74
CA ASP A 987 9.88 -1.61 -13.03
C ASP A 987 8.87 -2.37 -13.89
N PHE A 988 8.71 -3.67 -13.62
CA PHE A 988 7.63 -4.44 -14.20
C PHE A 988 6.28 -3.89 -13.71
N ILE A 989 5.32 -3.72 -14.62
CA ILE A 989 3.98 -3.24 -14.33
C ILE A 989 3.02 -4.41 -14.51
N PRO A 990 2.46 -4.98 -13.43
CA PRO A 990 1.45 -6.03 -13.48
C PRO A 990 0.25 -5.64 -14.34
N ARG A 991 -0.44 -6.65 -14.92
CA ARG A 991 -1.60 -6.39 -15.79
C ARG A 991 -2.66 -5.55 -15.09
N SER A 992 -2.95 -5.84 -13.82
CA SER A 992 -3.91 -5.10 -12.98
C SER A 992 -3.51 -3.63 -12.74
N GLU A 993 -2.23 -3.29 -12.86
CA GLU A 993 -1.73 -1.92 -12.60
C GLU A 993 -1.68 -1.05 -13.86
N ARG A 994 -1.76 -1.64 -15.05
CA ARG A 994 -1.64 -0.91 -16.33
C ARG A 994 -2.86 -0.06 -16.64
N ALA A 995 -2.66 1.14 -17.16
CA ALA A 995 -3.73 1.97 -17.71
C ALA A 995 -4.53 1.22 -18.81
N PRO A 996 -5.81 1.57 -19.01
CA PRO A 996 -6.60 0.98 -20.09
C PRO A 996 -6.01 1.28 -21.47
N TYR A 997 -6.27 0.39 -22.41
CA TYR A 997 -5.91 0.57 -23.80
C TYR A 997 -6.63 1.78 -24.39
N VAL A 998 -5.86 2.67 -25.02
CA VAL A 998 -6.37 3.80 -25.79
C VAL A 998 -6.32 3.45 -27.27
N ASP A 999 -7.48 3.41 -27.90
CA ASP A 999 -7.60 3.05 -29.31
C ASP A 999 -7.17 4.19 -30.25
N GLY A 1000 -6.79 3.84 -31.48
CA GLY A 1000 -6.54 4.82 -32.54
C GLY A 1000 -5.20 5.57 -32.46
N ILE A 1001 -4.33 5.28 -31.49
CA ILE A 1001 -3.01 5.92 -31.42
C ILE A 1001 -2.08 5.37 -32.51
N CYS A 1002 -1.66 6.24 -33.43
CA CYS A 1002 -0.61 5.99 -34.39
C CYS A 1002 0.21 7.26 -34.58
N SER A 1003 1.45 7.28 -34.08
CA SER A 1003 2.31 8.45 -34.07
C SER A 1003 2.85 8.80 -35.47
N PRO A 1004 3.31 10.03 -35.73
CA PRO A 1004 3.82 10.45 -37.04
C PRO A 1004 4.87 9.49 -37.62
N SER A 1005 5.84 9.05 -36.82
CA SER A 1005 6.87 8.10 -37.25
C SER A 1005 6.27 6.76 -37.68
N TRP A 1006 5.25 6.26 -36.99
CA TRP A 1006 4.54 5.03 -37.39
C TRP A 1006 3.71 5.19 -38.65
N ARG A 1007 3.03 6.32 -38.83
CA ARG A 1007 2.29 6.60 -40.08
C ARG A 1007 3.21 6.57 -41.28
N GLN A 1008 4.38 7.20 -41.17
CA GLN A 1008 5.41 7.18 -42.20
C GLN A 1008 5.96 5.77 -42.42
N ALA A 1009 6.26 5.03 -41.35
CA ALA A 1009 6.74 3.65 -41.42
C ALA A 1009 5.76 2.75 -42.19
N TYR A 1010 4.46 2.82 -41.87
CA TYR A 1010 3.44 2.03 -42.55
C TYR A 1010 3.18 2.47 -43.99
N ALA A 1011 3.24 3.77 -44.29
CA ALA A 1011 3.16 4.26 -45.67
C ALA A 1011 4.34 3.72 -46.51
N SER A 1012 5.56 3.78 -45.96
CA SER A 1012 6.76 3.27 -46.63
C SER A 1012 6.73 1.75 -46.80
N TYR A 1013 6.21 1.02 -45.80
CA TYR A 1013 5.98 -0.42 -45.90
C TYR A 1013 5.02 -0.75 -47.05
N ARG A 1014 3.86 -0.09 -47.12
CA ARG A 1014 2.88 -0.32 -48.20
C ARG A 1014 3.44 -0.01 -49.59
N ALA A 1015 4.23 1.06 -49.72
CA ALA A 1015 4.88 1.39 -50.99
C ALA A 1015 5.86 0.29 -51.45
N ARG A 1016 6.67 -0.27 -50.52
CA ARG A 1016 7.58 -1.37 -50.83
C ARG A 1016 6.85 -2.66 -51.20
N GLU A 1017 5.75 -2.99 -50.53
CA GLU A 1017 4.96 -4.18 -50.88
C GLU A 1017 4.26 -4.00 -52.24
N ALA A 1018 3.76 -2.80 -52.56
CA ALA A 1018 3.16 -2.51 -53.86
C ALA A 1018 4.16 -2.61 -55.03
N ASP A 1019 5.43 -2.22 -54.80
CA ASP A 1019 6.52 -2.37 -55.77
C ASP A 1019 6.93 -3.86 -55.96
N VAL A 1020 6.78 -4.70 -54.93
CA VAL A 1020 7.04 -6.16 -55.01
C VAL A 1020 5.90 -6.90 -55.73
N ASP A 1021 4.65 -6.46 -55.54
CA ASP A 1021 3.45 -7.04 -56.18
C ASP A 1021 3.12 -6.45 -57.57
N GLY A 1022 3.94 -5.52 -58.08
CA GLY A 1022 3.82 -4.98 -59.44
C GLY A 1022 2.56 -4.12 -59.70
N ARG A 1023 1.91 -3.58 -58.66
CA ARG A 1023 0.70 -2.75 -58.80
C ARG A 1023 0.99 -1.29 -58.46
N ARG A 1024 1.48 -0.54 -59.45
CA ARG A 1024 1.28 0.92 -59.49
C ARG A 1024 -0.10 1.20 -60.06
N GLU A 1025 -1.10 1.39 -59.20
CA GLU A 1025 -2.24 2.21 -59.60
C GLU A 1025 -1.83 3.67 -59.48
N VAL A 1026 -1.98 4.38 -60.60
CA VAL A 1026 -1.67 5.79 -60.79
C VAL A 1026 -2.79 6.61 -60.13
N GLU A 1027 -2.39 7.52 -59.25
CA GLU A 1027 -3.21 8.54 -58.57
C GLU A 1027 -3.95 9.47 -59.56
N PRO A 1028 -5.02 10.13 -59.11
CA PRO A 1028 -4.84 11.46 -58.50
C PRO A 1028 -5.31 11.58 -57.05
#